data_AF-A0A011PR17-F1
#
_entry.id   AF-A0A011PR17-F1
#
_cell.length_a   1.000
_cell.length_b   1.000
_cell.length_c   1.000
_cell.angle_alpha   90.00
_cell.angle_beta   90.00
_cell.angle_gamma   90.00
#
_symmetry.space_group_name_H-M   'P 1'
#
loop_
_entity.id
_entity.type
_entity.pdbx_description
1 polymer ?
#
loop_
_entity_poly.entity_id
_entity_poly.type
_entity_poly.pdbx_seq_one_letter_code
_entity_poly.pdbx_strand_id
1 'polypeptide(L)'
;MALTYSDGRKREALFGLALLVASMTLLLARPACAAENKATIAAVEALLSLPQTQPPEGGWEHLAPPGFVVEDEEEDEVLVAWLEKQRKLGADMNAMRHGGTMLHHAIRAGMVNTASWLLANGADPLKEGEHDALELALIYRQETVFDLLVRKPGVRDAHRSGVYRAWKSVLANNSDEGLKKLITAHVPVPAGKNRELLLDGALAAGNARLIRALTAEDPDGVLRARVHSTDEDFEIADQRLPNPIFLSLIGQVVSVEEVDRLFQLQIRRPWNDAAFATGVVGNVLRQIPYSSANKSHTYTIFERIPAFAFQEAFKNKRVLSMYWRWLSHLPARERAVAMARWGDFPVREPEALLTAVLLEAYWFNQQENDPEVAAAWGELLALLRPPLPNGLQGRMWMFVPQIHRLTLLQLGYRPSSEELRWWIDKNSAELIDVFWPAMLSILPELGQRSHELLFRPVVDGSDYYCVDRWTIEKVLPLTAAATMPERPYAMEASCWYEIPDEIRQTLLSRHWVKPSLDVAAGRFVLEERQCVFRPTAAWRRKLAGLHSLTTKEGESVSINGVMAVAIPGEQNCALLTWGGSAGGRLYIDDDSFEGTRRFTPCADGIYTTSIWLLSGEQINSVLQEGLPFLGGMTLIRDTNDGEHYWLGGNESLGSCGQTPPALFRFEADNGKAAALRALQQTHPAMEALLSQCKGKDPLACLGAPPPLEDSVNQRVYPEGGRAMGHFADMHWNVERKAFVNAFLDFKPEVLRAMKAEGVFPHWGTEALSALSASQLSLAEKRRRAAWLFRDRALLGTALESQMLDSLVDWLPREDWEPIIEVGPEYLSSLQYMAERKGKAVLACRFSTALKQVCGPMEE
;
A
#
# COMPACT_ATOMS: atom_id res chain seq x y z
N MET A 1 18.87 -48.04 -36.91
CA MET A 1 19.26 -49.19 -36.07
C MET A 1 18.55 -48.99 -34.73
N ALA A 2 17.39 -49.59 -34.50
CA ALA A 2 17.08 -51.02 -34.39
C ALA A 2 16.97 -51.39 -32.89
N LEU A 3 15.73 -51.51 -32.37
CA LEU A 3 15.00 -52.78 -32.08
C LEU A 3 15.10 -53.03 -30.54
N THR A 4 14.12 -53.49 -29.75
CA THR A 4 12.91 -54.30 -30.01
C THR A 4 12.18 -54.66 -28.70
N TYR A 5 10.83 -54.77 -28.76
CA TYR A 5 9.93 -55.86 -28.26
C TYR A 5 9.91 -56.26 -26.76
N SER A 6 8.84 -56.75 -26.12
CA SER A 6 7.44 -57.12 -26.48
C SER A 6 6.66 -57.38 -25.17
N ASP A 7 5.42 -56.91 -25.03
CA ASP A 7 4.13 -57.66 -25.02
C ASP A 7 4.02 -58.94 -24.13
N GLY A 8 2.93 -59.01 -23.37
CA GLY A 8 2.60 -60.08 -22.41
C GLY A 8 1.16 -59.98 -21.91
N ARG A 9 0.23 -60.40 -22.78
CA ARG A 9 -1.25 -60.39 -22.69
C ARG A 9 -1.92 -60.99 -21.44
N LYS A 10 -3.02 -60.31 -21.05
CA LYS A 10 -4.43 -60.74 -20.84
C LYS A 10 -4.75 -62.13 -20.24
N ARG A 11 -5.67 -62.06 -19.26
CA ARG A 11 -6.64 -63.04 -18.68
C ARG A 11 -6.31 -63.16 -17.19
N GLU A 12 -7.07 -62.62 -16.26
CA GLU A 12 -8.43 -63.03 -15.89
C GLU A 12 -9.11 -61.89 -15.10
N ALA A 13 -9.83 -61.04 -15.82
CA ALA A 13 -10.90 -60.24 -15.26
C ALA A 13 -12.16 -61.11 -15.31
N LEU A 14 -12.59 -61.70 -14.18
CA LEU A 14 -13.99 -62.15 -13.99
C LEU A 14 -14.34 -62.68 -12.58
N PHE A 15 -13.41 -62.84 -11.65
CA PHE A 15 -13.74 -63.36 -10.31
C PHE A 15 -13.46 -62.43 -9.11
N GLY A 16 -12.90 -61.24 -9.32
CA GLY A 16 -12.68 -60.24 -8.26
C GLY A 16 -13.82 -59.25 -8.04
N LEU A 17 -14.84 -59.23 -8.91
CA LEU A 17 -15.84 -58.16 -8.95
C LEU A 17 -17.06 -58.41 -8.04
N ALA A 18 -17.28 -59.64 -7.56
CA ALA A 18 -18.49 -59.96 -6.77
C ALA A 18 -18.30 -59.77 -5.25
N LEU A 19 -17.06 -59.76 -4.74
CA LEU A 19 -16.78 -59.55 -3.30
C LEU A 19 -16.47 -58.10 -2.92
N LEU A 20 -16.24 -57.22 -3.89
CA LEU A 20 -16.08 -55.76 -3.68
C LEU A 20 -17.42 -55.02 -3.65
N VAL A 21 -18.51 -55.64 -4.14
CA VAL A 21 -19.85 -55.01 -4.21
C VAL A 21 -20.60 -55.07 -2.87
N ALA A 22 -20.20 -55.96 -1.94
CA ALA A 22 -20.82 -56.06 -0.62
C ALA A 22 -20.11 -55.26 0.49
N SER A 23 -18.88 -54.78 0.25
CA SER A 23 -18.13 -53.92 1.19
C SER A 23 -18.16 -52.42 0.83
N MET A 24 -18.67 -52.06 -0.36
CA MET A 24 -18.75 -50.67 -0.83
C MET A 24 -20.15 -50.05 -0.69
N THR A 25 -21.13 -50.80 -0.18
CA THR A 25 -22.51 -50.33 0.09
C THR A 25 -22.70 -49.64 1.44
N LEU A 26 -21.63 -49.37 2.20
CA LEU A 26 -21.74 -48.74 3.53
C LEU A 26 -20.89 -47.48 3.76
N LEU A 27 -20.10 -46.98 2.80
CA LEU A 27 -19.28 -45.77 3.00
C LEU A 27 -19.10 -44.93 1.73
N LEU A 28 -20.18 -44.38 1.19
CA LEU A 28 -20.12 -43.24 0.26
C LEU A 28 -21.21 -42.21 0.59
N ALA A 29 -21.15 -41.67 1.81
CA ALA A 29 -21.58 -40.29 2.01
C ALA A 29 -20.37 -39.39 1.69
N ARG A 30 -20.39 -38.67 0.57
CA ARG A 30 -19.47 -37.56 0.32
C ARG A 30 -20.23 -36.28 -0.07
N PRO A 31 -19.74 -35.09 0.39
CA PRO A 31 -20.55 -33.98 0.92
C PRO A 31 -20.39 -32.65 0.18
N ALA A 32 -21.34 -31.71 0.44
CA ALA A 32 -21.89 -30.49 -0.23
C ALA A 32 -20.94 -29.35 -0.59
N CYS A 33 -20.86 -28.89 -1.82
CA CYS A 33 -20.57 -27.51 -2.17
C CYS A 33 -21.64 -27.17 -3.19
N ALA A 34 -22.82 -27.13 -2.58
CA ALA A 34 -23.96 -26.38 -3.01
C ALA A 34 -23.58 -24.90 -3.06
N ALA A 35 -24.30 -24.14 -3.90
CA ALA A 35 -24.65 -22.76 -3.59
C ALA A 35 -24.76 -22.58 -2.09
N GLU A 36 -24.06 -21.59 -1.51
CA GLU A 36 -24.09 -21.39 -0.06
C GLU A 36 -25.55 -21.42 0.37
N ASN A 37 -25.91 -22.51 1.04
CA ASN A 37 -27.31 -22.88 1.18
C ASN A 37 -27.97 -21.76 1.98
N LYS A 38 -29.24 -21.44 1.69
CA LYS A 38 -29.99 -20.46 2.50
C LYS A 38 -29.86 -20.75 4.00
N ALA A 39 -29.72 -22.02 4.37
CA ALA A 39 -29.41 -22.44 5.72
C ALA A 39 -28.06 -21.95 6.25
N THR A 40 -26.98 -21.99 5.44
CA THR A 40 -25.67 -21.43 5.80
C THR A 40 -25.73 -19.93 6.00
N ILE A 41 -26.35 -19.20 5.06
CA ILE A 41 -26.53 -17.74 5.17
C ILE A 41 -27.32 -17.42 6.44
N ALA A 42 -28.44 -18.12 6.67
CA ALA A 42 -29.25 -17.94 7.87
C ALA A 42 -28.51 -18.33 9.17
N ALA A 43 -27.55 -19.25 9.14
CA ALA A 43 -26.74 -19.60 10.30
C ALA A 43 -25.73 -18.50 10.63
N VAL A 44 -25.02 -18.02 9.61
CA VAL A 44 -24.02 -16.95 9.71
C VAL A 44 -24.66 -15.63 10.12
N GLU A 45 -25.74 -15.21 9.46
CA GLU A 45 -26.48 -13.98 9.76
C GLU A 45 -27.07 -14.01 11.17
N ALA A 46 -27.60 -15.16 11.64
CA ALA A 46 -28.09 -15.28 13.01
C ALA A 46 -26.98 -15.05 14.04
N LEU A 47 -25.83 -15.73 13.89
CA LEU A 47 -24.68 -15.53 14.77
C LEU A 47 -24.23 -14.06 14.74
N LEU A 48 -23.95 -13.52 13.56
CA LEU A 48 -23.37 -12.19 13.40
C LEU A 48 -24.36 -11.07 13.71
N SER A 49 -25.67 -11.31 13.72
CA SER A 49 -26.66 -10.31 14.16
C SER A 49 -26.62 -10.04 15.67
N LEU A 50 -25.98 -10.91 16.47
CA LEU A 50 -25.92 -10.76 17.92
C LEU A 50 -24.93 -9.67 18.35
N PRO A 51 -25.30 -8.76 19.28
CA PRO A 51 -24.46 -7.64 19.69
C PRO A 51 -23.03 -8.02 20.12
N GLN A 52 -22.88 -9.11 20.89
CA GLN A 52 -21.60 -9.62 21.40
C GLN A 52 -20.66 -10.16 20.31
N THR A 53 -21.20 -10.47 19.12
CA THR A 53 -20.40 -10.94 17.98
C THR A 53 -19.98 -9.82 17.05
N GLN A 54 -20.47 -8.60 17.26
CA GLN A 54 -20.03 -7.45 16.48
C GLN A 54 -18.57 -7.08 16.82
N PRO A 55 -17.81 -6.50 15.88
CA PRO A 55 -16.48 -5.99 16.15
C PRO A 55 -16.57 -4.75 17.06
N PRO A 56 -15.50 -4.44 17.81
CA PRO A 56 -15.47 -3.28 18.71
C PRO A 56 -15.52 -1.94 17.98
N GLU A 57 -15.08 -1.88 16.71
CA GLU A 57 -15.12 -0.69 15.85
C GLU A 57 -15.80 -1.02 14.50
N GLY A 58 -16.67 -0.14 14.00
CA GLY A 58 -17.29 -0.27 12.67
C GLY A 58 -18.06 -1.59 12.46
N GLY A 59 -19.28 -1.67 12.97
CA GLY A 59 -20.13 -2.87 12.92
C GLY A 59 -20.40 -3.38 11.50
N TRP A 60 -20.65 -4.69 11.37
CA TRP A 60 -20.84 -5.38 10.10
C TRP A 60 -22.28 -5.33 9.53
N GLU A 61 -23.19 -4.59 10.19
CA GLU A 61 -24.58 -4.36 9.77
C GLU A 61 -25.40 -5.62 9.40
N HIS A 62 -25.17 -6.75 10.09
CA HIS A 62 -25.93 -7.99 9.89
C HIS A 62 -27.34 -7.94 10.48
N LEU A 63 -28.31 -8.54 9.77
CA LEU A 63 -29.71 -8.57 10.19
C LEU A 63 -30.11 -9.97 10.64
N ALA A 64 -30.83 -10.03 11.77
CA ALA A 64 -31.40 -11.27 12.27
C ALA A 64 -32.30 -11.93 11.20
N PRO A 65 -32.11 -13.22 10.89
CA PRO A 65 -32.93 -13.93 9.91
C PRO A 65 -34.41 -13.98 10.30
N PRO A 66 -35.35 -14.04 9.33
CA PRO A 66 -36.76 -14.19 9.63
C PRO A 66 -37.05 -15.45 10.47
N GLY A 67 -37.67 -15.26 11.64
CA GLY A 67 -38.01 -16.33 12.57
C GLY A 67 -36.89 -16.70 13.57
N PHE A 68 -35.74 -16.05 13.50
CA PHE A 68 -34.77 -16.00 14.60
C PHE A 68 -35.12 -14.82 15.49
N VAL A 69 -35.63 -15.11 16.69
CA VAL A 69 -36.12 -14.12 17.64
C VAL A 69 -35.48 -14.41 18.99
N VAL A 70 -34.80 -13.40 19.54
CA VAL A 70 -34.15 -13.45 20.85
C VAL A 70 -34.88 -12.45 21.74
N GLU A 71 -35.68 -12.96 22.67
CA GLU A 71 -36.57 -12.14 23.52
C GLU A 71 -36.06 -12.01 24.98
N ASP A 72 -35.15 -12.89 25.45
CA ASP A 72 -34.69 -12.98 26.86
C ASP A 72 -33.18 -13.31 27.01
N GLU A 73 -32.66 -13.40 28.25
CA GLU A 73 -31.24 -13.68 28.62
C GLU A 73 -30.66 -15.05 28.14
N GLU A 74 -31.46 -15.89 27.45
CA GLU A 74 -31.08 -17.23 26.99
C GLU A 74 -30.59 -17.25 25.52
N GLU A 75 -29.89 -16.19 25.08
CA GLU A 75 -29.51 -15.96 23.67
C GLU A 75 -28.69 -17.11 23.05
N ASP A 76 -27.79 -17.72 23.84
CA ASP A 76 -26.88 -18.79 23.39
C ASP A 76 -27.64 -20.11 23.12
N GLU A 77 -28.70 -20.40 23.90
CA GLU A 77 -29.54 -21.59 23.69
C GLU A 77 -30.42 -21.45 22.45
N VAL A 78 -31.00 -20.27 22.25
CA VAL A 78 -31.79 -19.94 21.06
C VAL A 78 -30.92 -20.01 19.80
N LEU A 79 -29.70 -19.47 19.85
CA LEU A 79 -28.74 -19.57 18.75
C LEU A 79 -28.38 -21.03 18.46
N VAL A 80 -28.04 -21.83 19.48
CA VAL A 80 -27.69 -23.25 19.28
C VAL A 80 -28.86 -24.03 18.67
N ALA A 81 -30.09 -23.82 19.14
CA ALA A 81 -31.29 -24.44 18.56
C ALA A 81 -31.51 -24.02 17.09
N TRP A 82 -31.27 -22.74 16.79
CA TRP A 82 -31.32 -22.22 15.42
C TRP A 82 -30.25 -22.87 14.54
N LEU A 83 -28.99 -22.88 14.98
CA LEU A 83 -27.87 -23.51 14.27
C LEU A 83 -28.11 -25.00 14.06
N GLU A 84 -28.71 -25.70 15.03
CA GLU A 84 -29.10 -27.11 14.86
C GLU A 84 -30.12 -27.29 13.75
N LYS A 85 -31.14 -26.43 13.69
CA LYS A 85 -32.12 -26.43 12.61
C LYS A 85 -31.45 -26.15 11.27
N GLN A 86 -30.60 -25.13 11.18
CA GLN A 86 -29.91 -24.80 9.93
C GLN A 86 -28.95 -25.92 9.48
N ARG A 87 -28.23 -26.54 10.41
CA ARG A 87 -27.37 -27.69 10.12
C ARG A 87 -28.17 -28.87 9.57
N LYS A 88 -29.35 -29.18 10.15
CA LYS A 88 -30.27 -30.21 9.61
C LYS A 88 -30.76 -29.86 8.20
N LEU A 89 -30.85 -28.57 7.87
CA LEU A 89 -31.17 -28.06 6.53
C LEU A 89 -29.95 -28.00 5.59
N GLY A 90 -28.76 -28.43 6.03
CA GLY A 90 -27.55 -28.50 5.22
C GLY A 90 -26.66 -27.26 5.26
N ALA A 91 -26.70 -26.48 6.35
CA ALA A 91 -25.77 -25.36 6.56
C ALA A 91 -24.32 -25.82 6.71
N ASP A 92 -23.39 -25.12 6.06
CA ASP A 92 -21.94 -25.30 6.21
C ASP A 92 -21.43 -24.55 7.46
N MET A 93 -20.99 -25.30 8.47
CA MET A 93 -20.49 -24.73 9.72
C MET A 93 -19.11 -24.04 9.58
N ASN A 94 -18.46 -24.18 8.42
CA ASN A 94 -17.13 -23.65 8.11
C ASN A 94 -17.15 -22.48 7.12
N ALA A 95 -18.33 -21.96 6.79
CA ALA A 95 -18.47 -20.76 5.98
C ALA A 95 -17.69 -19.60 6.62
N MET A 96 -16.98 -18.84 5.78
CA MET A 96 -16.19 -17.69 6.20
C MET A 96 -16.92 -16.38 5.92
N ARG A 97 -16.87 -15.47 6.89
CA ARG A 97 -17.27 -14.06 6.78
C ARG A 97 -16.35 -13.20 7.65
N HIS A 98 -16.03 -12.00 7.17
CA HIS A 98 -15.20 -11.03 7.88
C HIS A 98 -13.91 -11.65 8.41
N GLY A 99 -13.15 -12.30 7.54
CA GLY A 99 -11.87 -12.92 7.91
C GLY A 99 -11.95 -14.13 8.86
N GLY A 100 -13.13 -14.66 9.22
CA GLY A 100 -13.26 -15.80 10.14
C GLY A 100 -14.44 -16.74 9.86
N THR A 101 -14.40 -17.95 10.42
CA THR A 101 -15.58 -18.87 10.44
C THR A 101 -16.50 -18.56 11.62
N MET A 102 -17.70 -19.15 11.65
CA MET A 102 -18.58 -19.07 12.82
C MET A 102 -17.90 -19.49 14.13
N LEU A 103 -16.98 -20.47 14.09
CA LEU A 103 -16.20 -20.87 15.25
C LEU A 103 -15.26 -19.74 15.72
N HIS A 104 -14.60 -19.04 14.79
CA HIS A 104 -13.71 -17.93 15.14
C HIS A 104 -14.49 -16.80 15.85
N HIS A 105 -15.64 -16.43 15.29
CA HIS A 105 -16.51 -15.40 15.86
C HIS A 105 -17.08 -15.80 17.23
N ALA A 106 -17.53 -17.06 17.39
CA ALA A 106 -18.01 -17.56 18.67
C ALA A 106 -16.92 -17.58 19.75
N ILE A 107 -15.67 -17.92 19.39
CA ILE A 107 -14.54 -17.87 20.33
C ILE A 107 -14.24 -16.43 20.75
N ARG A 108 -14.18 -15.49 19.80
CA ARG A 108 -13.93 -14.07 20.09
C ARG A 108 -15.03 -13.49 21.01
N ALA A 109 -16.28 -13.80 20.71
CA ALA A 109 -17.44 -13.33 21.48
C ALA A 109 -17.60 -14.01 22.85
N GLY A 110 -16.77 -15.00 23.18
CA GLY A 110 -16.87 -15.75 24.45
C GLY A 110 -18.08 -16.67 24.55
N MET A 111 -18.66 -17.07 23.42
CA MET A 111 -19.85 -17.92 23.37
C MET A 111 -19.46 -19.39 23.50
N VAL A 112 -19.12 -19.80 24.73
CA VAL A 112 -18.54 -21.12 25.02
C VAL A 112 -19.44 -22.28 24.60
N ASN A 113 -20.76 -22.22 24.83
CA ASN A 113 -21.64 -23.33 24.45
C ASN A 113 -21.80 -23.40 22.93
N THR A 114 -22.01 -22.25 22.25
CA THR A 114 -22.02 -22.20 20.78
C THR A 114 -20.73 -22.72 20.17
N ALA A 115 -19.56 -22.28 20.64
CA ALA A 115 -18.27 -22.77 20.13
C ALA A 115 -18.08 -24.28 20.38
N SER A 116 -18.45 -24.77 21.57
CA SER A 116 -18.41 -26.19 21.90
C SER A 116 -19.34 -27.01 21.01
N TRP A 117 -20.54 -26.49 20.76
CA TRP A 117 -21.51 -27.11 19.87
C TRP A 117 -21.00 -27.13 18.42
N LEU A 118 -20.45 -26.03 17.90
CA LEU A 118 -19.87 -25.95 16.56
C LEU A 118 -18.76 -26.99 16.38
N LEU A 119 -17.84 -27.10 17.35
CA LEU A 119 -16.77 -28.11 17.35
C LEU A 119 -17.31 -29.54 17.39
N ALA A 120 -18.40 -29.80 18.11
CA ALA A 120 -19.04 -31.11 18.16
C ALA A 120 -19.78 -31.45 16.85
N ASN A 121 -20.11 -30.45 16.04
CA ASN A 121 -21.02 -30.57 14.92
C ASN A 121 -20.44 -30.11 13.57
N GLY A 122 -19.15 -30.31 13.37
CA GLY A 122 -18.51 -30.23 12.05
C GLY A 122 -17.76 -28.94 11.74
N ALA A 123 -17.62 -28.02 12.71
CA ALA A 123 -16.68 -26.92 12.56
C ALA A 123 -15.23 -27.44 12.59
N ASP A 124 -14.46 -27.09 11.57
CA ASP A 124 -13.05 -27.41 11.40
C ASP A 124 -12.20 -26.31 12.04
N PRO A 125 -11.53 -26.59 13.18
CA PRO A 125 -10.66 -25.63 13.83
C PRO A 125 -9.36 -25.37 13.05
N LEU A 126 -9.07 -26.14 12.00
CA LEU A 126 -7.87 -25.97 11.19
C LEU A 126 -8.04 -24.94 10.07
N LYS A 127 -9.28 -24.56 9.75
CA LYS A 127 -9.61 -23.60 8.71
C LYS A 127 -8.96 -22.24 9.03
N GLU A 128 -8.08 -21.77 8.15
CA GLU A 128 -7.37 -20.52 8.37
C GLU A 128 -8.27 -19.32 8.07
N GLY A 129 -8.50 -18.49 9.09
CA GLY A 129 -8.97 -17.11 8.95
C GLY A 129 -7.82 -16.11 9.12
N GLU A 130 -8.13 -14.83 9.33
CA GLU A 130 -7.15 -13.81 9.75
C GLU A 130 -6.44 -14.21 11.06
N HIS A 131 -7.20 -14.85 11.94
CA HIS A 131 -6.76 -15.44 13.20
C HIS A 131 -6.98 -16.95 13.22
N ASP A 132 -6.23 -17.62 14.08
CA ASP A 132 -6.39 -19.06 14.31
C ASP A 132 -7.34 -19.36 15.48
N ALA A 133 -8.17 -20.41 15.39
CA ALA A 133 -9.05 -20.79 16.50
C ALA A 133 -8.29 -21.08 17.82
N LEU A 134 -7.10 -21.70 17.75
CA LEU A 134 -6.28 -21.98 18.94
C LEU A 134 -5.68 -20.68 19.51
N GLU A 135 -5.27 -19.76 18.64
CA GLU A 135 -4.78 -18.42 19.01
C GLU A 135 -5.88 -17.60 19.69
N LEU A 136 -7.08 -17.54 19.09
CA LEU A 136 -8.22 -16.80 19.62
C LEU A 136 -8.63 -17.32 21.01
N ALA A 137 -8.64 -18.63 21.21
CA ALA A 137 -9.00 -19.21 22.50
C ALA A 137 -8.01 -18.80 23.62
N LEU A 138 -6.76 -18.50 23.27
CA LEU A 138 -5.77 -17.96 24.21
C LEU A 138 -5.96 -16.45 24.42
N ILE A 139 -6.10 -15.68 23.33
CA ILE A 139 -6.27 -14.21 23.39
C ILE A 139 -7.50 -13.84 24.24
N TYR A 140 -8.63 -14.50 23.98
CA TYR A 140 -9.90 -14.24 24.66
C TYR A 140 -10.12 -15.12 25.90
N ARG A 141 -9.09 -15.86 26.35
CA ARG A 141 -9.11 -16.71 27.57
C ARG A 141 -10.30 -17.69 27.64
N GLN A 142 -10.60 -18.33 26.52
CA GLN A 142 -11.68 -19.31 26.39
C GLN A 142 -11.20 -20.71 26.82
N GLU A 143 -11.13 -20.92 28.13
CA GLU A 143 -10.58 -22.14 28.77
C GLU A 143 -11.17 -23.44 28.22
N THR A 144 -12.49 -23.57 28.31
CA THR A 144 -13.22 -24.76 27.85
C THR A 144 -13.02 -25.01 26.36
N VAL A 145 -13.05 -23.96 25.53
CA VAL A 145 -12.91 -24.10 24.09
C VAL A 145 -11.49 -24.52 23.71
N PHE A 146 -10.47 -23.96 24.37
CA PHE A 146 -9.08 -24.39 24.18
C PHE A 146 -8.91 -25.88 24.45
N ASP A 147 -9.43 -26.39 25.57
CA ASP A 147 -9.32 -27.81 25.94
C ASP A 147 -9.98 -28.73 24.92
N LEU A 148 -11.07 -28.28 24.29
CA LEU A 148 -11.70 -28.99 23.18
C LEU A 148 -10.83 -28.94 21.91
N LEU A 149 -10.28 -27.77 21.57
CA LEU A 149 -9.47 -27.57 20.36
C LEU A 149 -8.21 -28.45 20.35
N VAL A 150 -7.45 -28.50 21.44
CA VAL A 150 -6.20 -29.28 21.51
C VAL A 150 -6.40 -30.80 21.38
N ARG A 151 -7.63 -31.28 21.62
CA ARG A 151 -8.02 -32.68 21.42
C ARG A 151 -8.41 -33.00 19.99
N LYS A 152 -8.61 -31.99 19.12
CA LYS A 152 -8.96 -32.19 17.72
C LYS A 152 -7.73 -32.64 16.90
N PRO A 153 -7.89 -33.58 15.95
CA PRO A 153 -6.80 -33.98 15.06
C PRO A 153 -6.21 -32.79 14.30
N GLY A 154 -4.88 -32.77 14.11
CA GLY A 154 -4.18 -31.75 13.33
C GLY A 154 -3.97 -30.39 14.03
N VAL A 155 -4.70 -30.07 15.11
CA VAL A 155 -4.57 -28.76 15.80
C VAL A 155 -3.18 -28.59 16.42
N ARG A 156 -2.59 -29.69 16.89
CA ARG A 156 -1.26 -29.76 17.49
C ARG A 156 -0.17 -30.18 16.49
N ASP A 157 -0.30 -29.82 15.21
CA ASP A 157 0.78 -30.02 14.24
C ASP A 157 1.84 -28.91 14.39
N ALA A 158 3.09 -29.29 14.68
CA ALA A 158 4.20 -28.37 14.89
C ALA A 158 4.55 -27.51 13.65
N HIS A 159 4.19 -27.94 12.44
CA HIS A 159 4.41 -27.17 11.21
C HIS A 159 3.27 -26.19 10.90
N ARG A 160 2.18 -26.23 11.67
CA ARG A 160 0.99 -25.41 11.43
C ARG A 160 1.22 -23.96 11.83
N SER A 161 0.76 -23.05 10.96
CA SER A 161 0.74 -21.60 11.18
C SER A 161 0.03 -21.21 12.50
N GLY A 162 -1.11 -21.85 12.79
CA GLY A 162 -1.89 -21.61 14.01
C GLY A 162 -1.19 -22.00 15.31
N VAL A 163 -0.35 -23.05 15.31
CA VAL A 163 0.47 -23.39 16.48
C VAL A 163 1.50 -22.28 16.72
N TYR A 164 2.19 -21.81 15.67
CA TYR A 164 3.07 -20.65 15.77
C TYR A 164 2.36 -19.41 16.30
N ARG A 165 1.17 -19.09 15.78
CA ARG A 165 0.35 -17.94 16.22
C ARG A 165 -0.04 -18.05 17.68
N ALA A 166 -0.45 -19.22 18.16
CA ALA A 166 -0.76 -19.47 19.56
C ALA A 166 0.44 -19.23 20.49
N TRP A 167 1.63 -19.72 20.12
CA TRP A 167 2.85 -19.43 20.89
C TRP A 167 3.24 -17.95 20.85
N LYS A 168 3.11 -17.32 19.67
CA LYS A 168 3.39 -15.88 19.49
C LYS A 168 2.46 -15.00 20.33
N SER A 169 1.17 -15.31 20.40
CA SER A 169 0.19 -14.50 21.14
C SER A 169 0.44 -14.56 22.66
N VAL A 170 0.84 -15.72 23.18
CA VAL A 170 1.24 -15.88 24.58
C VAL A 170 2.46 -15.03 24.92
N LEU A 171 3.46 -14.97 24.02
CA LEU A 171 4.63 -14.10 24.19
C LEU A 171 4.27 -12.62 24.14
N ALA A 172 3.45 -12.22 23.15
CA ALA A 172 3.04 -10.82 22.98
C ALA A 172 2.25 -10.30 24.19
N ASN A 173 1.44 -11.16 24.82
CA ASN A 173 0.64 -10.83 26.00
C ASN A 173 1.36 -11.08 27.34
N ASN A 174 2.63 -11.52 27.31
CA ASN A 174 3.41 -11.94 28.48
C ASN A 174 2.61 -12.87 29.43
N SER A 175 1.90 -13.85 28.86
CA SER A 175 0.93 -14.67 29.60
C SER A 175 1.56 -15.95 30.15
N ASP A 176 2.02 -15.91 31.40
CA ASP A 176 2.55 -17.11 32.08
C ASP A 176 1.52 -18.25 32.15
N GLU A 177 0.24 -17.91 32.37
CA GLU A 177 -0.82 -18.90 32.38
C GLU A 177 -1.05 -19.50 30.99
N GLY A 178 -1.05 -18.69 29.92
CA GLY A 178 -1.12 -19.17 28.55
C GLY A 178 0.05 -20.08 28.18
N LEU A 179 1.26 -19.76 28.64
CA LEU A 179 2.45 -20.59 28.44
C LEU A 179 2.32 -21.94 29.15
N LYS A 180 1.95 -21.92 30.43
CA LYS A 180 1.70 -23.12 31.22
C LYS A 180 0.62 -23.99 30.59
N LYS A 181 -0.42 -23.36 30.04
CA LYS A 181 -1.53 -24.04 29.37
C LYS A 181 -1.09 -24.76 28.10
N LEU A 182 -0.34 -24.10 27.21
CA LEU A 182 0.23 -24.73 26.01
C LEU A 182 1.10 -25.95 26.36
N ILE A 183 1.96 -25.80 27.39
CA ILE A 183 2.85 -26.88 27.87
C ILE A 183 2.02 -28.05 28.42
N THR A 184 1.04 -27.78 29.28
CA THR A 184 0.20 -28.80 29.94
C THR A 184 -0.66 -29.56 28.93
N ALA A 185 -1.19 -28.86 27.92
CA ALA A 185 -1.96 -29.46 26.83
C ALA A 185 -1.08 -30.19 25.79
N HIS A 186 0.24 -30.22 26.00
CA HIS A 186 1.22 -30.81 25.09
C HIS A 186 1.09 -30.26 23.67
N VAL A 187 0.85 -28.95 23.53
CA VAL A 187 0.97 -28.27 22.23
C VAL A 187 2.46 -28.21 21.88
N PRO A 188 2.88 -28.71 20.70
CA PRO A 188 4.29 -28.75 20.36
C PRO A 188 4.84 -27.36 20.09
N VAL A 189 6.15 -27.23 20.25
CA VAL A 189 6.87 -26.03 19.81
C VAL A 189 6.87 -25.98 18.28
N PRO A 190 6.65 -24.82 17.65
CA PRO A 190 6.67 -24.71 16.19
C PRO A 190 8.00 -25.20 15.60
N ALA A 191 7.92 -25.83 14.43
CA ALA A 191 9.07 -26.37 13.70
C ALA A 191 9.45 -25.52 12.47
N GLY A 192 10.65 -25.76 11.91
CA GLY A 192 11.15 -25.06 10.72
C GLY A 192 11.28 -23.55 10.92
N LYS A 193 10.94 -22.76 9.88
CA LYS A 193 11.02 -21.29 9.90
C LYS A 193 10.22 -20.64 11.04
N ASN A 194 9.09 -21.25 11.42
CA ASN A 194 8.27 -20.75 12.52
C ASN A 194 8.98 -20.87 13.87
N ARG A 195 9.91 -21.81 14.02
CA ARG A 195 10.75 -21.95 15.21
C ARG A 195 11.71 -20.77 15.36
N GLU A 196 12.35 -20.37 14.26
CA GLU A 196 13.27 -19.23 14.22
C GLU A 196 12.52 -17.93 14.54
N LEU A 197 11.37 -17.72 13.90
CA LEU A 197 10.51 -16.56 14.18
C LEU A 197 10.02 -16.52 15.63
N LEU A 198 9.73 -17.69 16.23
CA LEU A 198 9.35 -17.75 17.63
C LEU A 198 10.53 -17.49 18.56
N LEU A 199 11.74 -17.90 18.19
CA LEU A 199 12.97 -17.62 18.94
C LEU A 199 13.25 -16.12 18.98
N ASP A 200 13.10 -15.43 17.85
CA ASP A 200 13.24 -13.97 17.80
C ASP A 200 12.22 -13.28 18.71
N GLY A 201 10.95 -13.74 18.67
CA GLY A 201 9.90 -13.25 19.58
C GLY A 201 10.21 -13.52 21.05
N ALA A 202 10.74 -14.71 21.38
CA ALA A 202 11.09 -15.09 22.73
C ALA A 202 12.31 -14.29 23.25
N LEU A 203 13.29 -14.03 22.40
CA LEU A 203 14.43 -13.17 22.69
C LEU A 203 13.97 -11.74 22.97
N ALA A 204 13.06 -11.19 22.16
CA ALA A 204 12.51 -9.85 22.33
C ALA A 204 11.64 -9.71 23.60
N ALA A 205 10.95 -10.78 24.00
CA ALA A 205 10.13 -10.83 25.22
C ALA A 205 10.92 -11.27 26.47
N GLY A 206 12.19 -11.67 26.33
CA GLY A 206 13.04 -12.07 27.46
C GLY A 206 12.61 -13.39 28.12
N ASN A 207 11.91 -14.26 27.40
CA ASN A 207 11.35 -15.50 27.97
C ASN A 207 12.42 -16.61 28.06
N ALA A 208 13.21 -16.61 29.16
CA ALA A 208 14.34 -17.51 29.36
C ALA A 208 14.02 -18.99 29.08
N ARG A 209 12.89 -19.46 29.63
CA ARG A 209 12.45 -20.85 29.52
C ARG A 209 12.21 -21.26 28.07
N LEU A 210 11.56 -20.40 27.30
CA LEU A 210 11.27 -20.68 25.90
C LEU A 210 12.53 -20.54 25.02
N ILE A 211 13.40 -19.57 25.28
CA ILE A 211 14.68 -19.42 24.57
C ILE A 211 15.55 -20.66 24.77
N ARG A 212 15.65 -21.17 26.01
CA ARG A 212 16.40 -22.42 26.30
C ARG A 212 15.84 -23.60 25.53
N ALA A 213 14.51 -23.74 25.49
CA ALA A 213 13.87 -24.82 24.76
C ALA A 213 14.09 -24.70 23.25
N LEU A 214 13.87 -23.51 22.67
CA LEU A 214 13.99 -23.26 21.24
C LEU A 214 15.42 -23.43 20.71
N THR A 215 16.42 -23.40 21.58
CA THR A 215 17.83 -23.65 21.23
C THR A 215 18.28 -25.10 21.46
N ALA A 216 17.42 -25.96 22.02
CA ALA A 216 17.73 -27.37 22.27
C ALA A 216 17.43 -28.27 21.06
N GLU A 217 18.05 -29.45 20.97
CA GLU A 217 17.70 -30.44 19.94
C GLU A 217 16.24 -30.91 20.06
N ASP A 218 15.76 -31.13 21.30
CA ASP A 218 14.37 -31.46 21.65
C ASP A 218 13.73 -30.35 22.51
N PRO A 219 13.12 -29.31 21.90
CA PRO A 219 12.48 -28.21 22.63
C PRO A 219 11.34 -28.67 23.54
N ASP A 220 10.56 -29.62 23.04
CA ASP A 220 9.36 -30.15 23.65
C ASP A 220 9.67 -30.93 24.93
N GLY A 221 10.71 -31.77 24.91
CA GLY A 221 11.24 -32.42 26.10
C GLY A 221 11.79 -31.42 27.11
N VAL A 222 12.55 -30.42 26.65
CA VAL A 222 13.14 -29.39 27.54
C VAL A 222 12.08 -28.53 28.24
N LEU A 223 10.98 -28.18 27.58
CA LEU A 223 9.89 -27.42 28.21
C LEU A 223 9.17 -28.21 29.29
N ARG A 224 9.05 -29.54 29.13
CA ARG A 224 8.33 -30.44 30.05
C ARG A 224 9.21 -31.02 31.15
N ALA A 225 10.53 -30.91 31.01
CA ALA A 225 11.49 -31.30 32.02
C ALA A 225 11.42 -30.38 33.26
N ARG A 226 12.24 -30.71 34.28
CA ARG A 226 12.37 -29.93 35.52
C ARG A 226 12.54 -28.44 35.22
N VAL A 227 11.76 -27.62 35.93
CA VAL A 227 11.86 -26.16 35.87
C VAL A 227 13.18 -25.75 36.52
N HIS A 228 14.03 -25.08 35.75
CA HIS A 228 15.24 -24.44 36.24
C HIS A 228 14.92 -23.06 36.78
N SER A 229 15.88 -22.44 37.48
CA SER A 229 15.79 -21.00 37.70
C SER A 229 15.89 -20.28 36.35
N THR A 230 15.25 -19.11 36.25
CA THR A 230 15.34 -18.26 35.06
C THR A 230 16.80 -17.93 34.70
N ASP A 231 17.68 -17.83 35.70
CA ASP A 231 19.10 -17.53 35.53
C ASP A 231 19.85 -18.68 34.86
N GLU A 232 19.65 -19.91 35.34
CA GLU A 232 20.19 -21.12 34.72
C GLU A 232 19.68 -21.27 33.27
N ASP A 233 18.41 -20.94 33.02
CA ASP A 233 17.84 -21.00 31.67
C ASP A 233 18.55 -20.05 30.69
N PHE A 234 18.86 -18.83 31.12
CA PHE A 234 19.62 -17.87 30.30
C PHE A 234 21.06 -18.33 30.07
N GLU A 235 21.74 -18.87 31.09
CA GLU A 235 23.12 -19.36 30.97
C GLU A 235 23.24 -20.53 29.98
N ILE A 236 22.31 -21.48 30.05
CA ILE A 236 22.27 -22.61 29.12
C ILE A 236 21.93 -22.14 27.70
N ALA A 237 20.97 -21.23 27.56
CA ALA A 237 20.57 -20.69 26.26
C ALA A 237 21.70 -19.92 25.59
N ASP A 238 22.43 -19.09 26.35
CA ASP A 238 23.54 -18.30 25.83
C ASP A 238 24.62 -19.18 25.18
N GLN A 239 24.95 -20.33 25.78
CA GLN A 239 25.96 -21.25 25.23
C GLN A 239 25.56 -21.85 23.87
N ARG A 240 24.26 -21.94 23.59
CA ARG A 240 23.71 -22.56 22.36
C ARG A 240 23.45 -21.54 21.25
N LEU A 241 23.22 -20.27 21.60
CA LEU A 241 22.93 -19.23 20.63
C LEU A 241 24.18 -18.86 19.81
N PRO A 242 24.03 -18.52 18.52
CA PRO A 242 25.15 -18.03 17.72
C PRO A 242 25.67 -16.68 18.24
N ASN A 243 24.75 -15.78 18.63
CA ASN A 243 25.06 -14.48 19.21
C ASN A 243 24.85 -14.49 20.73
N PRO A 244 25.64 -13.72 21.51
CA PRO A 244 25.43 -13.63 22.95
C PRO A 244 24.03 -13.11 23.30
N ILE A 245 23.34 -13.80 24.20
CA ILE A 245 21.97 -13.47 24.63
C ILE A 245 21.90 -12.11 25.30
N PHE A 246 23.01 -11.67 25.91
CA PHE A 246 23.15 -10.38 26.59
C PHE A 246 22.68 -9.20 25.73
N LEU A 247 22.94 -9.25 24.41
CA LEU A 247 22.49 -8.21 23.47
C LEU A 247 20.97 -8.03 23.48
N SER A 248 20.22 -9.12 23.56
CA SER A 248 18.76 -9.10 23.53
C SER A 248 18.21 -8.65 24.88
N LEU A 249 18.80 -9.13 25.99
CA LEU A 249 18.30 -8.89 27.34
C LEU A 249 18.59 -7.49 27.86
N ILE A 250 19.76 -6.93 27.56
CA ILE A 250 20.16 -5.61 28.11
C ILE A 250 19.21 -4.48 27.68
N GLY A 251 18.59 -4.62 26.51
CA GLY A 251 17.58 -3.68 26.02
C GLY A 251 16.19 -3.88 26.62
N GLN A 252 15.98 -4.81 27.55
CA GLN A 252 14.67 -5.06 28.17
C GLN A 252 14.66 -4.71 29.66
N VAL A 253 15.82 -4.37 30.22
CA VAL A 253 15.96 -4.12 31.65
C VAL A 253 15.24 -2.83 32.04
N VAL A 254 14.40 -2.91 33.08
CA VAL A 254 13.61 -1.80 33.59
C VAL A 254 13.98 -1.37 35.01
N SER A 255 14.81 -2.12 35.74
CA SER A 255 15.29 -1.76 37.09
C SER A 255 16.79 -2.02 37.30
N VAL A 256 17.38 -1.41 38.33
CA VAL A 256 18.80 -1.58 38.69
C VAL A 256 19.11 -3.02 39.13
N GLU A 257 18.19 -3.66 39.85
CA GLU A 257 18.33 -5.02 40.34
C GLU A 257 18.42 -6.03 39.19
N GLU A 258 17.64 -5.81 38.12
CA GLU A 258 17.68 -6.63 36.91
C GLU A 258 19.01 -6.48 36.17
N VAL A 259 19.61 -5.28 36.17
CA VAL A 259 20.95 -5.05 35.62
C VAL A 259 21.98 -5.84 36.40
N ASP A 260 22.01 -5.69 37.72
CA ASP A 260 22.99 -6.34 38.57
C ASP A 260 22.87 -7.87 38.47
N ARG A 261 21.64 -8.39 38.43
CA ARG A 261 21.35 -9.81 38.15
C ARG A 261 21.90 -10.24 36.79
N LEU A 262 21.60 -9.51 35.71
CA LEU A 262 22.09 -9.82 34.36
C LEU A 262 23.62 -9.85 34.31
N PHE A 263 24.30 -9.00 35.07
CA PHE A 263 25.76 -8.98 35.14
C PHE A 263 26.37 -10.12 35.98
N GLN A 264 25.62 -10.69 36.93
CA GLN A 264 26.04 -11.85 37.71
C GLN A 264 25.93 -13.17 36.93
N LEU A 265 25.09 -13.23 35.89
CA LEU A 265 24.94 -14.41 35.04
C LEU A 265 26.26 -14.78 34.33
N GLN A 266 26.49 -16.08 34.20
CA GLN A 266 27.61 -16.66 33.46
C GLN A 266 27.35 -16.71 31.94
N ILE A 267 26.98 -15.56 31.35
CA ILE A 267 26.71 -15.40 29.91
C ILE A 267 27.83 -14.63 29.18
N ARG A 268 28.01 -14.93 27.89
CA ARG A 268 29.05 -14.36 27.03
C ARG A 268 28.86 -12.85 26.86
N ARG A 269 29.96 -12.11 27.02
CA ARG A 269 30.03 -10.65 26.85
C ARG A 269 31.34 -10.25 26.16
N PRO A 270 31.47 -10.47 24.83
CA PRO A 270 32.71 -10.19 24.09
C PRO A 270 32.87 -8.68 23.85
N TRP A 271 33.18 -7.91 24.88
CA TRP A 271 33.33 -6.44 24.81
C TRP A 271 34.38 -5.95 23.80
N ASN A 272 35.33 -6.81 23.42
CA ASN A 272 36.35 -6.50 22.41
C ASN A 272 35.81 -6.60 20.97
N ASP A 273 34.61 -7.16 20.78
CA ASP A 273 33.93 -7.16 19.49
C ASP A 273 33.16 -5.84 19.29
N ALA A 274 33.51 -5.09 18.25
CA ALA A 274 32.95 -3.77 18.01
C ALA A 274 31.44 -3.81 17.71
N ALA A 275 30.94 -4.85 17.05
CA ALA A 275 29.52 -5.01 16.76
C ALA A 275 28.72 -5.30 18.05
N PHE A 276 29.25 -6.13 18.94
CA PHE A 276 28.68 -6.40 20.26
C PHE A 276 28.65 -5.14 21.10
N ALA A 277 29.77 -4.41 21.24
CA ALA A 277 29.83 -3.17 22.01
C ALA A 277 28.83 -2.11 21.47
N THR A 278 28.79 -1.92 20.15
CA THR A 278 27.83 -1.03 19.47
C THR A 278 26.39 -1.46 19.73
N GLY A 279 26.11 -2.76 19.64
CA GLY A 279 24.78 -3.33 19.88
C GLY A 279 24.30 -3.13 21.30
N VAL A 280 25.15 -3.41 22.30
CA VAL A 280 24.82 -3.21 23.73
C VAL A 280 24.51 -1.74 24.01
N VAL A 281 25.45 -0.83 23.70
CA VAL A 281 25.30 0.60 24.00
C VAL A 281 24.12 1.18 23.24
N GLY A 282 23.96 0.79 21.96
CA GLY A 282 22.82 1.20 21.14
C GLY A 282 21.47 0.71 21.67
N ASN A 283 21.38 -0.53 22.17
CA ASN A 283 20.14 -1.08 22.73
C ASN A 283 19.73 -0.36 24.03
N VAL A 284 20.68 -0.10 24.92
CA VAL A 284 20.43 0.68 26.16
C VAL A 284 19.94 2.09 25.82
N LEU A 285 20.59 2.77 24.88
CA LEU A 285 20.20 4.11 24.46
C LEU A 285 18.87 4.16 23.68
N ARG A 286 18.42 3.03 23.10
CA ARG A 286 17.17 2.96 22.32
C ARG A 286 15.94 3.03 23.22
N GLN A 287 16.02 2.43 24.40
CA GLN A 287 14.94 2.34 25.39
C GLN A 287 14.65 3.64 26.14
N ILE A 288 15.06 4.78 25.57
CA ILE A 288 14.83 6.10 26.14
C ILE A 288 13.71 6.78 25.34
N PRO A 289 12.42 6.52 25.63
CA PRO A 289 11.33 7.41 25.25
C PRO A 289 11.02 8.35 26.41
N TYR A 290 11.04 9.67 26.16
CA TYR A 290 10.23 10.75 26.76
C TYR A 290 9.91 10.78 28.28
N SER A 291 10.52 9.94 29.11
CA SER A 291 10.19 9.71 30.52
C SER A 291 11.40 9.95 31.42
N SER A 292 11.22 10.75 32.46
CA SER A 292 12.24 11.03 33.49
C SER A 292 12.64 9.80 34.31
N ALA A 293 11.78 8.76 34.39
CA ALA A 293 12.03 7.54 35.16
C ALA A 293 13.19 6.69 34.58
N ASN A 294 13.42 6.74 33.27
CA ASN A 294 14.47 5.93 32.61
C ASN A 294 15.89 6.55 32.69
N LYS A 295 16.02 7.80 33.17
CA LYS A 295 17.32 8.51 33.20
C LYS A 295 18.29 7.89 34.22
N SER A 296 17.82 7.61 35.43
CA SER A 296 18.63 7.01 36.51
C SER A 296 19.05 5.57 36.18
N HIS A 297 18.17 4.77 35.57
CA HIS A 297 18.47 3.40 35.18
C HIS A 297 19.56 3.32 34.10
N THR A 298 19.52 4.21 33.10
CA THR A 298 20.55 4.27 32.05
C THR A 298 21.93 4.54 32.64
N TYR A 299 22.01 5.47 33.60
CA TYR A 299 23.27 5.81 34.27
C TYR A 299 23.86 4.58 34.98
N THR A 300 23.06 3.85 35.77
CA THR A 300 23.51 2.65 36.48
C THR A 300 23.90 1.51 35.53
N ILE A 301 23.19 1.33 34.41
CA ILE A 301 23.58 0.35 33.37
C ILE A 301 24.95 0.69 32.81
N PHE A 302 25.20 1.96 32.50
CA PHE A 302 26.48 2.40 31.96
C PHE A 302 27.63 2.20 32.96
N GLU A 303 27.37 2.24 34.27
CA GLU A 303 28.41 1.97 35.28
C GLU A 303 28.94 0.54 35.22
N ARG A 304 28.13 -0.40 34.71
CA ARG A 304 28.47 -1.82 34.58
C ARG A 304 29.12 -2.16 33.23
N ILE A 305 28.98 -1.29 32.23
CA ILE A 305 29.60 -1.47 30.91
C ILE A 305 31.07 -0.98 30.95
N PRO A 306 32.04 -1.75 30.42
CA PRO A 306 33.43 -1.30 30.37
C PRO A 306 33.60 -0.01 29.57
N ALA A 307 34.38 0.96 30.09
CA ALA A 307 34.57 2.27 29.45
C ALA A 307 35.09 2.19 28.01
N PHE A 308 35.95 1.20 27.68
CA PHE A 308 36.47 1.03 26.32
C PHE A 308 35.38 0.60 25.31
N ALA A 309 34.31 -0.07 25.75
CA ALA A 309 33.20 -0.46 24.88
C ALA A 309 32.45 0.77 24.34
N PHE A 310 32.37 1.84 25.13
CA PHE A 310 31.81 3.12 24.68
C PHE A 310 32.67 3.77 23.60
N GLN A 311 34.00 3.71 23.73
CA GLN A 311 34.92 4.26 22.72
C GLN A 311 34.74 3.58 21.35
N GLU A 312 34.51 2.27 21.34
CA GLU A 312 34.19 1.54 20.10
C GLU A 312 32.79 1.85 19.60
N ALA A 313 31.78 1.85 20.48
CA ALA A 313 30.39 2.10 20.12
C ALA A 313 30.16 3.50 19.51
N PHE A 314 30.85 4.53 20.02
CA PHE A 314 30.72 5.90 19.55
C PHE A 314 31.35 6.18 18.18
N LYS A 315 32.13 5.23 17.63
CA LYS A 315 32.52 5.28 16.20
C LYS A 315 31.30 5.14 15.28
N ASN A 316 30.22 4.53 15.78
CA ASN A 316 28.94 4.48 15.07
C ASN A 316 28.17 5.79 15.29
N LYS A 317 28.00 6.58 14.22
CA LYS A 317 27.30 7.88 14.26
C LYS A 317 25.87 7.79 14.80
N ARG A 318 25.16 6.68 14.57
CA ARG A 318 23.81 6.49 15.10
C ARG A 318 23.82 6.37 16.62
N VAL A 319 24.72 5.55 17.16
CA VAL A 319 24.89 5.40 18.62
C VAL A 319 25.35 6.72 19.24
N LEU A 320 26.28 7.43 18.60
CA LEU A 320 26.72 8.76 19.07
C LEU A 320 25.56 9.77 19.12
N SER A 321 24.68 9.78 18.12
CA SER A 321 23.47 10.61 18.11
C SER A 321 22.52 10.26 19.26
N MET A 322 22.29 8.97 19.51
CA MET A 322 21.44 8.50 20.61
C MET A 322 22.06 8.80 21.98
N TYR A 323 23.39 8.74 22.09
CA TYR A 323 24.11 9.11 23.31
C TYR A 323 23.94 10.59 23.62
N TRP A 324 24.09 11.46 22.63
CA TRP A 324 23.83 12.88 22.81
C TRP A 324 22.40 13.17 23.21
N ARG A 325 21.42 12.49 22.59
CA ARG A 325 20.02 12.56 23.02
C ARG A 325 19.87 12.29 24.51
N TRP A 326 20.45 11.21 25.02
CA TRP A 326 20.37 10.91 26.44
C TRP A 326 21.09 11.95 27.29
N LEU A 327 22.34 12.26 26.93
CA LEU A 327 23.22 13.16 27.67
C LEU A 327 22.64 14.56 27.81
N SER A 328 21.96 15.07 26.77
CA SER A 328 21.34 16.40 26.78
C SER A 328 20.17 16.52 27.76
N HIS A 329 19.57 15.41 28.18
CA HIS A 329 18.46 15.42 29.13
C HIS A 329 18.91 15.28 30.60
N LEU A 330 20.22 15.13 30.85
CA LEU A 330 20.75 15.05 32.20
C LEU A 330 20.97 16.46 32.79
N PRO A 331 20.75 16.63 34.11
CA PRO A 331 21.20 17.82 34.84
C PRO A 331 22.68 18.09 34.61
N ALA A 332 23.09 19.36 34.57
CA ALA A 332 24.46 19.77 34.27
C ALA A 332 25.55 19.02 35.07
N ARG A 333 25.32 18.81 36.38
CA ARG A 333 26.25 18.05 37.24
C ARG A 333 26.39 16.60 36.79
N GLU A 334 25.28 15.91 36.50
CA GLU A 334 25.29 14.51 36.07
C GLU A 334 25.90 14.35 34.68
N ARG A 335 25.63 15.31 33.79
CA ARG A 335 26.23 15.38 32.45
C ARG A 335 27.76 15.44 32.50
N ALA A 336 28.30 16.31 33.36
CA ALA A 336 29.75 16.44 33.55
C ALA A 336 30.38 15.13 34.06
N VAL A 337 29.71 14.43 34.98
CA VAL A 337 30.21 13.14 35.49
C VAL A 337 30.12 12.05 34.41
N ALA A 338 29.02 12.01 33.64
CA ALA A 338 28.85 11.06 32.54
C ALA A 338 29.93 11.24 31.46
N MET A 339 30.23 12.49 31.07
CA MET A 339 31.29 12.82 30.12
C MET A 339 32.67 12.41 30.64
N ALA A 340 32.98 12.69 31.92
CA ALA A 340 34.26 12.30 32.52
C ALA A 340 34.47 10.77 32.55
N ARG A 341 33.39 9.99 32.62
CA ARG A 341 33.45 8.54 32.79
C ARG A 341 33.39 7.76 31.49
N TRP A 342 32.50 8.13 30.57
CA TRP A 342 32.20 7.34 29.36
C TRP A 342 32.62 8.03 28.07
N GLY A 343 32.98 9.31 28.13
CA GLY A 343 33.55 10.03 26.99
C GLY A 343 33.03 11.46 26.91
N ASP A 344 33.97 12.39 26.78
CA ASP A 344 33.80 13.82 26.61
C ASP A 344 33.72 14.23 25.13
N PHE A 345 33.09 13.41 24.29
CA PHE A 345 32.92 13.67 22.84
C PHE A 345 32.35 15.06 22.53
N PRO A 346 31.37 15.61 23.28
CA PRO A 346 30.93 17.00 23.09
C PRO A 346 32.06 18.03 23.20
N VAL A 347 33.12 17.73 23.96
CA VAL A 347 34.29 18.61 24.16
C VAL A 347 35.41 18.29 23.17
N ARG A 348 35.67 17.01 22.91
CA ARG A 348 36.79 16.58 22.04
C ARG A 348 36.49 16.74 20.56
N GLU A 349 35.27 16.42 20.14
CA GLU A 349 34.86 16.39 18.74
C GLU A 349 33.43 16.97 18.55
N PRO A 350 33.16 18.22 18.98
CA PRO A 350 31.82 18.82 18.92
C PRO A 350 31.24 18.82 17.50
N GLU A 351 32.07 19.00 16.48
CA GLU A 351 31.66 19.01 15.06
C GLU A 351 31.20 17.63 14.55
N ALA A 352 31.93 16.57 14.93
CA ALA A 352 31.57 15.20 14.57
C ALA A 352 30.24 14.79 15.23
N LEU A 353 30.04 15.24 16.46
CA LEU A 353 28.78 15.05 17.17
C LEU A 353 27.61 15.76 16.48
N LEU A 354 27.77 17.03 16.06
CA LEU A 354 26.74 17.74 15.30
C LEU A 354 26.39 17.04 13.99
N THR A 355 27.38 16.47 13.31
CA THR A 355 27.15 15.69 12.09
C THR A 355 26.37 14.41 12.37
N ALA A 356 26.62 13.75 13.50
CA ALA A 356 25.91 12.54 13.91
C ALA A 356 24.44 12.83 14.25
N VAL A 357 24.17 13.94 14.93
CA VAL A 357 22.80 14.39 15.29
C VAL A 357 21.87 14.49 14.08
N LEU A 358 22.40 14.85 12.90
CA LEU A 358 21.61 14.94 11.67
C LEU A 358 21.01 13.59 11.23
N LEU A 359 21.58 12.45 11.63
CA LEU A 359 21.10 11.12 11.21
C LEU A 359 19.77 10.72 11.83
N GLU A 360 19.46 11.24 13.01
CA GLU A 360 18.21 10.92 13.69
C GLU A 360 17.29 12.15 13.71
N ALA A 361 17.65 13.30 13.16
CA ALA A 361 17.15 14.64 13.48
C ALA A 361 15.61 14.89 13.64
N TYR A 362 14.73 14.02 13.13
CA TYR A 362 13.27 14.14 13.27
C TYR A 362 12.76 14.29 14.72
N TRP A 363 13.51 13.82 15.74
CA TRP A 363 13.09 13.85 17.15
C TRP A 363 13.28 15.19 17.86
N PHE A 364 14.26 16.02 17.47
CA PHE A 364 14.58 17.25 18.22
C PHE A 364 13.49 18.32 18.14
N ASN A 365 12.72 18.34 17.06
CA ASN A 365 11.67 19.32 16.81
C ASN A 365 10.57 19.33 17.90
N GLN A 366 10.41 18.24 18.66
CA GLN A 366 9.32 18.09 19.64
C GLN A 366 9.72 18.45 21.09
N GLN A 367 10.98 18.79 21.37
CA GLN A 367 11.51 18.89 22.74
C GLN A 367 12.21 20.23 23.04
N GLU A 368 11.96 21.27 22.24
CA GLU A 368 12.60 22.59 22.38
C GLU A 368 12.31 23.28 23.73
N ASN A 369 11.29 22.83 24.47
CA ASN A 369 10.88 23.37 25.76
C ASN A 369 11.55 22.69 26.98
N ASP A 370 12.33 21.64 26.80
CA ASP A 370 13.06 21.00 27.92
C ASP A 370 14.27 21.87 28.33
N PRO A 371 14.32 22.39 29.57
CA PRO A 371 15.38 23.29 30.02
C PRO A 371 16.76 22.62 30.09
N GLU A 372 16.83 21.31 30.34
CA GLU A 372 18.10 20.58 30.37
C GLU A 372 18.66 20.40 28.96
N VAL A 373 17.77 20.07 28.01
CA VAL A 373 18.14 19.97 26.59
C VAL A 373 18.62 21.32 26.08
N ALA A 374 17.91 22.41 26.39
CA ALA A 374 18.35 23.75 26.07
C ALA A 374 19.74 24.01 26.66
N ALA A 375 19.94 23.84 27.96
CA ALA A 375 21.24 24.08 28.61
C ALA A 375 22.38 23.25 27.98
N ALA A 376 22.15 21.98 27.66
CA ALA A 376 23.12 21.12 26.99
C ALA A 376 23.50 21.63 25.60
N TRP A 377 22.52 22.07 24.82
CA TRP A 377 22.80 22.71 23.54
C TRP A 377 23.58 24.02 23.71
N GLY A 378 23.25 24.83 24.71
CA GLY A 378 24.02 26.04 25.04
C GLY A 378 25.49 25.75 25.33
N GLU A 379 25.76 24.73 26.15
CA GLU A 379 27.12 24.27 26.45
C GLU A 379 27.86 23.75 25.21
N LEU A 380 27.20 22.93 24.38
CA LEU A 380 27.80 22.39 23.16
C LEU A 380 28.14 23.51 22.17
N LEU A 381 27.23 24.45 21.97
CA LEU A 381 27.45 25.58 21.07
C LEU A 381 28.59 26.49 21.57
N ALA A 382 28.74 26.67 22.88
CA ALA A 382 29.84 27.45 23.47
C ALA A 382 31.23 26.84 23.23
N LEU A 383 31.32 25.54 22.92
CA LEU A 383 32.58 24.84 22.62
C LEU A 383 33.00 24.99 21.14
N LEU A 384 32.07 25.36 20.26
CA LEU A 384 32.33 25.51 18.84
C LEU A 384 33.10 26.79 18.56
N ARG A 385 33.93 26.75 17.52
CA ARG A 385 34.60 27.94 16.99
C ARG A 385 34.08 28.23 15.59
N PRO A 386 33.76 29.49 15.25
CA PRO A 386 33.43 29.84 13.88
C PRO A 386 34.67 29.70 12.97
N PRO A 387 34.50 29.34 11.70
CA PRO A 387 33.23 29.01 11.04
C PRO A 387 32.80 27.55 11.30
N LEU A 388 31.49 27.31 11.34
CA LEU A 388 30.94 25.94 11.42
C LEU A 388 31.26 25.11 10.16
N PRO A 389 31.41 23.78 10.29
CA PRO A 389 31.61 22.88 9.16
C PRO A 389 30.56 23.02 8.05
N ASN A 390 31.01 23.01 6.79
CA ASN A 390 30.13 23.17 5.62
C ASN A 390 29.01 22.12 5.55
N GLY A 391 29.23 20.91 6.07
CA GLY A 391 28.22 19.83 6.09
C GLY A 391 27.01 20.10 6.98
N LEU A 392 27.09 21.12 7.84
CA LEU A 392 26.03 21.49 8.79
C LEU A 392 25.15 22.65 8.30
N GLN A 393 25.65 23.48 7.38
CA GLN A 393 24.94 24.66 6.88
C GLN A 393 23.61 24.26 6.22
N GLY A 394 22.55 24.99 6.54
CA GLY A 394 21.22 24.75 5.97
C GLY A 394 20.49 23.50 6.49
N ARG A 395 21.00 22.84 7.55
CA ARG A 395 20.48 21.55 8.05
C ARG A 395 20.28 21.49 9.57
N MET A 396 20.52 22.55 10.33
CA MET A 396 20.51 22.52 11.80
C MET A 396 19.45 23.40 12.45
N TRP A 397 18.88 24.35 11.71
CA TRP A 397 18.07 25.43 12.27
C TRP A 397 16.92 24.93 13.16
N MET A 398 16.33 23.82 12.74
CA MET A 398 15.12 23.24 13.32
C MET A 398 15.40 22.21 14.41
N PHE A 399 16.68 21.91 14.66
CA PHE A 399 17.12 20.93 15.65
C PHE A 399 17.74 21.59 16.88
N VAL A 400 18.24 22.82 16.73
CA VAL A 400 18.71 23.64 17.85
C VAL A 400 17.50 24.29 18.53
N PRO A 401 17.38 24.18 19.88
CA PRO A 401 16.30 24.81 20.63
C PRO A 401 16.17 26.31 20.34
N GLN A 402 14.93 26.82 20.30
CA GLN A 402 14.62 28.22 19.96
C GLN A 402 15.50 29.24 20.69
N ILE A 403 15.75 29.03 21.98
CA ILE A 403 16.53 29.95 22.82
C ILE A 403 18.00 30.10 22.39
N HIS A 404 18.55 29.11 21.67
CA HIS A 404 19.95 29.09 21.22
C HIS A 404 20.13 29.40 19.73
N ARG A 405 19.04 29.65 18.99
CA ARG A 405 19.11 29.96 17.56
C ARG A 405 19.95 31.23 17.28
N LEU A 406 19.87 32.27 18.12
CA LEU A 406 20.73 33.45 17.97
C LEU A 406 22.21 33.14 18.19
N THR A 407 22.54 32.28 19.16
CA THR A 407 23.91 31.81 19.39
C THR A 407 24.44 31.04 18.17
N LEU A 408 23.60 30.19 17.57
CA LEU A 408 23.94 29.46 16.35
C LEU A 408 24.29 30.43 15.21
N LEU A 409 23.55 31.52 15.03
CA LEU A 409 23.86 32.56 14.03
C LEU A 409 25.19 33.26 14.31
N GLN A 410 25.49 33.56 15.58
CA GLN A 410 26.76 34.18 16.00
C GLN A 410 27.97 33.28 15.71
N LEU A 411 27.79 31.96 15.69
CA LEU A 411 28.81 30.98 15.30
C LEU A 411 29.03 30.89 13.78
N GLY A 412 28.38 31.75 12.99
CA GLY A 412 28.51 31.76 11.53
C GLY A 412 27.55 30.79 10.82
N TYR A 413 26.54 30.26 11.51
CA TYR A 413 25.47 29.54 10.84
C TYR A 413 24.66 30.48 9.95
N ARG A 414 24.26 29.99 8.79
CA ARG A 414 23.38 30.71 7.87
C ARG A 414 22.19 29.79 7.54
N PRO A 415 21.01 30.05 8.13
CA PRO A 415 19.83 29.24 7.82
C PRO A 415 19.47 29.42 6.36
N SER A 416 19.03 28.35 5.73
CA SER A 416 18.51 28.46 4.36
C SER A 416 17.14 29.14 4.35
N SER A 417 16.75 29.72 3.22
CA SER A 417 15.40 30.26 3.04
C SER A 417 14.31 29.20 3.24
N GLU A 418 14.63 27.91 3.06
CA GLU A 418 13.71 26.81 3.33
C GLU A 418 13.57 26.53 4.83
N GLU A 419 14.66 26.51 5.58
CA GLU A 419 14.62 26.37 7.04
C GLU A 419 13.86 27.51 7.70
N LEU A 420 14.07 28.75 7.23
CA LEU A 420 13.37 29.92 7.75
C LEU A 420 11.87 29.86 7.45
N ARG A 421 11.48 29.45 6.24
CA ARG A 421 10.05 29.30 5.91
C ARG A 421 9.37 28.24 6.79
N TRP A 422 10.00 27.08 6.97
CA TRP A 422 9.43 26.04 7.82
C TRP A 422 9.38 26.46 9.29
N TRP A 423 10.35 27.24 9.76
CA TRP A 423 10.32 27.83 11.09
C TRP A 423 9.17 28.83 11.26
N ILE A 424 8.97 29.74 10.30
CA ILE A 424 7.87 30.73 10.31
C ILE A 424 6.50 30.04 10.27
N ASP A 425 6.35 29.03 9.42
CA ASP A 425 5.11 28.27 9.30
C ASP A 425 4.73 27.62 10.64
N LYS A 426 5.70 26.97 11.31
CA LYS A 426 5.49 26.25 12.58
C LYS A 426 5.26 27.14 13.81
N ASN A 427 5.76 28.36 13.82
CA ASN A 427 5.73 29.22 15.01
C ASN A 427 4.59 30.24 14.98
N SER A 428 4.23 30.71 16.18
CA SER A 428 3.22 31.76 16.34
C SER A 428 3.77 33.12 15.90
N ALA A 429 2.88 34.03 15.49
CA ALA A 429 3.26 35.37 15.06
C ALA A 429 3.99 36.12 16.18
N GLU A 430 3.56 35.96 17.44
CA GLU A 430 4.16 36.64 18.60
C GLU A 430 5.62 36.24 18.81
N LEU A 431 5.94 34.95 18.66
CA LEU A 431 7.32 34.47 18.79
C LEU A 431 8.19 35.04 17.66
N ILE A 432 7.66 35.05 16.45
CA ILE A 432 8.37 35.55 15.27
C ILE A 432 8.64 37.06 15.42
N ASP A 433 7.65 37.85 15.84
CA ASP A 433 7.75 39.29 16.01
C ASP A 433 8.83 39.68 17.04
N VAL A 434 9.00 38.88 18.10
CA VAL A 434 10.05 39.09 19.10
C VAL A 434 11.42 38.65 18.58
N PHE A 435 11.50 37.52 17.88
CA PHE A 435 12.77 36.93 17.47
C PHE A 435 13.38 37.58 16.23
N TRP A 436 12.55 38.00 15.27
CA TRP A 436 12.99 38.49 13.97
C TRP A 436 13.93 39.71 14.06
N PRO A 437 13.62 40.78 14.83
CA PRO A 437 14.53 41.92 14.96
C PRO A 437 15.89 41.54 15.56
N ALA A 438 15.92 40.62 16.53
CA ALA A 438 17.16 40.14 17.13
C ALA A 438 18.01 39.36 16.12
N MET A 439 17.39 38.55 15.28
CA MET A 439 18.08 37.86 14.19
C MET A 439 18.69 38.84 13.18
N LEU A 440 17.96 39.89 12.80
CA LEU A 440 18.46 40.92 11.88
C LEU A 440 19.63 41.73 12.46
N SER A 441 19.72 41.86 13.78
CA SER A 441 20.87 42.52 14.41
C SER A 441 22.19 41.75 14.22
N ILE A 442 22.12 40.42 14.01
CA ILE A 442 23.27 39.55 13.77
C ILE A 442 23.50 39.37 12.28
N LEU A 443 22.42 39.14 11.52
CA LEU A 443 22.43 38.90 10.07
C LEU A 443 21.55 39.94 9.36
N PRO A 444 22.03 41.20 9.23
CA PRO A 444 21.27 42.24 8.56
C PRO A 444 20.95 41.88 7.10
N GLU A 445 21.79 41.04 6.47
CA GLU A 445 21.57 40.54 5.12
C GLU A 445 20.28 39.71 4.98
N LEU A 446 19.81 39.05 6.04
CA LEU A 446 18.53 38.32 6.01
C LEU A 446 17.34 39.28 5.92
N GLY A 447 17.45 40.46 6.52
CA GLY A 447 16.43 41.49 6.46
C GLY A 447 16.34 42.04 5.05
N GLN A 448 17.50 42.35 4.46
CA GLN A 448 17.63 42.82 3.08
C GLN A 448 17.06 41.79 2.09
N ARG A 449 17.33 40.50 2.29
CA ARG A 449 16.88 39.40 1.43
C ARG A 449 15.57 38.74 1.87
N SER A 450 14.85 39.32 2.84
CA SER A 450 13.64 38.70 3.40
C SER A 450 12.50 38.54 2.39
N HIS A 451 12.54 39.29 1.29
CA HIS A 451 11.67 39.07 0.14
C HIS A 451 11.81 37.65 -0.44
N GLU A 452 12.97 36.99 -0.32
CA GLU A 452 13.16 35.59 -0.75
C GLU A 452 12.40 34.56 0.10
N LEU A 453 11.85 34.95 1.25
CA LEU A 453 11.02 34.06 2.06
C LEU A 453 9.58 33.98 1.55
N LEU A 454 9.17 34.98 0.76
CA LEU A 454 7.86 35.02 0.09
C LEU A 454 7.83 34.17 -1.19
N PHE A 455 8.99 33.72 -1.68
CA PHE A 455 9.12 33.05 -2.96
C PHE A 455 10.07 31.84 -2.88
N ARG A 456 9.82 30.78 -3.66
CA ARG A 456 10.69 29.62 -3.85
C ARG A 456 11.44 29.72 -5.17
N PRO A 457 12.76 29.48 -5.21
CA PRO A 457 13.47 29.42 -6.49
C PRO A 457 12.97 28.23 -7.33
N VAL A 458 12.89 28.41 -8.65
CA VAL A 458 12.69 27.30 -9.60
C VAL A 458 13.96 26.43 -9.64
N VAL A 459 13.80 25.12 -9.84
CA VAL A 459 14.89 24.12 -9.82
C VAL A 459 16.02 24.44 -10.81
N ASP A 460 15.73 25.14 -11.91
CA ASP A 460 16.72 25.60 -12.90
C ASP A 460 17.36 26.96 -12.56
N GLY A 461 16.96 27.58 -11.43
CA GLY A 461 17.44 28.88 -10.96
C GLY A 461 17.01 30.06 -11.83
N SER A 462 16.13 29.85 -12.82
CA SER A 462 15.76 30.86 -13.80
C SER A 462 14.71 31.85 -13.32
N ASP A 463 13.89 31.47 -12.32
CA ASP A 463 12.81 32.30 -11.77
C ASP A 463 12.46 31.91 -10.32
N TYR A 464 11.39 32.49 -9.77
CA TYR A 464 10.85 32.17 -8.46
C TYR A 464 9.32 31.97 -8.51
N TYR A 465 8.80 30.99 -7.77
CA TYR A 465 7.36 30.77 -7.55
C TYR A 465 6.95 31.31 -6.18
N CYS A 466 5.68 31.53 -5.95
CA CYS A 466 5.23 31.87 -4.61
C CYS A 466 5.27 30.64 -3.67
N VAL A 467 5.27 30.91 -2.37
CA VAL A 467 4.93 29.91 -1.34
C VAL A 467 3.42 29.96 -1.06
N ASP A 468 2.91 29.00 -0.30
CA ASP A 468 1.48 28.98 0.06
C ASP A 468 1.03 30.30 0.72
N ARG A 469 -0.26 30.62 0.56
CA ARG A 469 -0.87 31.85 1.06
C ARG A 469 -0.55 32.14 2.54
N TRP A 470 -0.59 31.11 3.38
CA TRP A 470 -0.40 31.25 4.83
C TRP A 470 1.02 31.70 5.17
N THR A 471 2.01 31.14 4.49
CA THR A 471 3.41 31.57 4.62
C THR A 471 3.58 33.03 4.19
N ILE A 472 2.95 33.47 3.09
CA ILE A 472 3.02 34.87 2.62
C ILE A 472 2.45 35.83 3.67
N GLU A 473 1.29 35.51 4.23
CA GLU A 473 0.62 36.33 5.26
C GLU A 473 1.50 36.54 6.50
N LYS A 474 2.22 35.49 6.94
CA LYS A 474 3.14 35.57 8.09
C LYS A 474 4.46 36.28 7.77
N VAL A 475 5.01 36.09 6.57
CA VAL A 475 6.33 36.63 6.19
C VAL A 475 6.24 38.11 5.83
N LEU A 476 5.17 38.55 5.16
CA LEU A 476 5.07 39.91 4.61
C LEU A 476 5.35 41.02 5.65
N PRO A 477 4.86 40.96 6.89
CA PRO A 477 5.18 41.95 7.94
C PRO A 477 6.68 42.05 8.27
N LEU A 478 7.42 40.94 8.12
CA LEU A 478 8.84 40.83 8.48
C LEU A 478 9.77 41.50 7.47
N THR A 479 9.23 41.89 6.32
CA THR A 479 10.00 42.37 5.16
C THR A 479 10.24 43.88 5.14
N ALA A 480 10.08 44.58 6.27
CA ALA A 480 10.24 46.03 6.35
C ALA A 480 11.64 46.53 5.94
N ALA A 481 12.68 45.73 6.20
CA ALA A 481 14.07 46.02 5.84
C ALA A 481 14.49 45.44 4.48
N ALA A 482 13.57 44.82 3.73
CA ALA A 482 13.92 44.15 2.49
C ALA A 482 14.31 45.16 1.42
N THR A 483 15.43 44.88 0.76
CA THR A 483 15.87 45.65 -0.40
C THR A 483 15.03 45.28 -1.61
N MET A 484 15.11 46.09 -2.66
CA MET A 484 14.54 45.70 -3.95
C MET A 484 15.28 44.45 -4.46
N PRO A 485 14.58 43.40 -4.91
CA PRO A 485 15.23 42.27 -5.55
C PRO A 485 15.93 42.74 -6.84
N GLU A 486 17.00 42.05 -7.25
CA GLU A 486 17.78 42.40 -8.46
C GLU A 486 16.90 42.56 -9.71
N ARG A 487 15.83 41.77 -9.76
CA ARG A 487 14.73 41.90 -10.71
C ARG A 487 13.43 41.54 -9.99
N PRO A 488 12.30 42.17 -10.35
CA PRO A 488 11.01 41.77 -9.81
C PRO A 488 10.73 40.29 -10.12
N TYR A 489 10.28 39.55 -9.11
CA TYR A 489 9.91 38.15 -9.18
C TYR A 489 8.73 37.96 -10.14
N ALA A 490 8.76 36.90 -10.94
CA ALA A 490 7.53 36.39 -11.51
C ALA A 490 6.71 35.73 -10.39
N MET A 491 5.40 35.79 -10.51
CA MET A 491 4.52 34.99 -9.68
C MET A 491 3.72 34.12 -10.62
N GLU A 492 3.63 32.83 -10.29
CA GLU A 492 2.70 31.94 -10.96
C GLU A 492 1.31 32.56 -10.90
N ALA A 493 0.65 32.64 -12.05
CA ALA A 493 -0.66 33.25 -12.11
C ALA A 493 -1.66 32.56 -11.16
N SER A 494 -1.59 31.23 -10.99
CA SER A 494 -2.47 30.50 -10.06
C SER A 494 -2.42 31.10 -8.65
N CYS A 495 -1.21 31.21 -8.11
CA CYS A 495 -0.96 31.79 -6.82
C CYS A 495 -1.28 33.27 -6.73
N TRP A 496 -0.98 34.03 -7.79
CA TRP A 496 -1.36 35.44 -7.87
C TRP A 496 -2.85 35.64 -7.60
N TYR A 497 -3.72 34.75 -8.09
CA TYR A 497 -5.16 34.85 -7.88
C TYR A 497 -5.68 34.23 -6.57
N GLU A 498 -4.88 33.40 -5.90
CA GLU A 498 -5.20 32.89 -4.55
C GLU A 498 -4.91 33.90 -3.42
N ILE A 499 -4.01 34.85 -3.67
CA ILE A 499 -3.59 35.85 -2.69
C ILE A 499 -4.61 37.00 -2.62
N PRO A 500 -4.96 37.48 -1.39
CA PRO A 500 -5.82 38.65 -1.21
C PRO A 500 -5.33 39.93 -1.92
N ASP A 501 -6.26 40.76 -2.38
CA ASP A 501 -5.97 41.99 -3.12
C ASP A 501 -5.05 42.95 -2.35
N GLU A 502 -5.22 43.06 -1.03
CA GLU A 502 -4.42 43.94 -0.18
C GLU A 502 -2.93 43.54 -0.21
N ILE A 503 -2.65 42.24 -0.20
CA ILE A 503 -1.28 41.72 -0.29
C ILE A 503 -0.72 41.95 -1.69
N ARG A 504 -1.51 41.70 -2.74
CA ARG A 504 -1.08 41.97 -4.13
C ARG A 504 -0.67 43.42 -4.34
N GLN A 505 -1.50 44.37 -3.89
CA GLN A 505 -1.20 45.79 -4.00
C GLN A 505 0.07 46.17 -3.22
N THR A 506 0.29 45.53 -2.07
CA THR A 506 1.51 45.71 -1.28
C THR A 506 2.74 45.24 -2.07
N LEU A 507 2.72 44.03 -2.63
CA LEU A 507 3.83 43.48 -3.42
C LEU A 507 4.12 44.32 -4.68
N LEU A 508 3.09 44.82 -5.36
CA LEU A 508 3.22 45.70 -6.53
C LEU A 508 3.81 47.06 -6.16
N SER A 509 3.32 47.71 -5.11
CA SER A 509 3.81 49.03 -4.67
C SER A 509 5.29 49.00 -4.29
N ARG A 510 5.78 47.85 -3.80
CA ARG A 510 7.19 47.60 -3.48
C ARG A 510 8.05 47.22 -4.69
N HIS A 511 7.45 47.06 -5.87
CA HIS A 511 8.11 46.63 -7.11
C HIS A 511 8.83 45.28 -6.98
N TRP A 512 8.35 44.41 -6.08
CA TRP A 512 8.97 43.10 -5.84
C TRP A 512 8.50 42.03 -6.80
N VAL A 513 7.30 42.19 -7.33
CA VAL A 513 6.67 41.23 -8.23
C VAL A 513 6.23 41.97 -9.49
N LYS A 514 6.22 41.25 -10.61
CA LYS A 514 5.53 41.72 -11.80
C LYS A 514 4.04 41.40 -11.64
N PRO A 515 3.13 42.29 -12.05
CA PRO A 515 1.73 41.92 -12.15
C PRO A 515 1.60 40.70 -13.08
N SER A 516 0.65 39.81 -12.77
CA SER A 516 0.29 38.73 -13.69
C SER A 516 -0.06 39.33 -15.07
N LEU A 517 0.23 38.57 -16.12
CA LEU A 517 -0.11 38.96 -17.49
C LEU A 517 -1.61 39.27 -17.57
N ASP A 518 -1.98 40.47 -18.01
CA ASP A 518 -3.37 40.77 -18.32
C ASP A 518 -3.75 40.05 -19.60
N VAL A 519 -4.44 38.92 -19.46
CA VAL A 519 -4.83 38.06 -20.56
C VAL A 519 -6.33 38.19 -20.78
N ALA A 520 -6.70 38.62 -21.99
CA ALA A 520 -8.09 38.72 -22.39
C ALA A 520 -8.79 37.35 -22.30
N ALA A 521 -10.04 37.36 -21.86
CA ALA A 521 -10.88 36.17 -21.91
C ALA A 521 -10.97 35.67 -23.36
N GLY A 522 -10.62 34.40 -23.58
CA GLY A 522 -10.62 33.79 -24.91
C GLY A 522 -9.29 33.88 -25.67
N ARG A 523 -8.15 34.20 -25.02
CA ARG A 523 -6.83 33.99 -25.64
C ARG A 523 -6.62 32.51 -25.94
N PHE A 524 -6.78 31.67 -24.93
CA PHE A 524 -6.82 30.22 -25.08
C PHE A 524 -8.26 29.78 -25.28
N VAL A 525 -8.48 29.06 -26.37
CA VAL A 525 -9.78 28.52 -26.74
C VAL A 525 -9.67 27.03 -26.96
N LEU A 526 -10.76 26.32 -26.67
CA LEU A 526 -10.90 24.93 -27.10
C LEU A 526 -10.83 24.89 -28.62
N GLU A 527 -10.05 23.95 -29.15
CA GLU A 527 -9.99 23.73 -30.59
C GLU A 527 -10.23 22.26 -30.93
N GLU A 528 -10.82 22.05 -32.10
CA GLU A 528 -11.00 20.72 -32.66
C GLU A 528 -9.77 20.24 -33.42
N ARG A 529 -9.81 18.95 -33.76
CA ARG A 529 -8.73 18.14 -34.35
C ARG A 529 -7.93 18.88 -35.45
N GLN A 530 -6.61 18.76 -35.36
CA GLN A 530 -5.70 19.20 -36.43
C GLN A 530 -5.45 18.17 -37.53
N CYS A 531 -5.79 16.91 -37.29
CA CYS A 531 -5.51 15.83 -38.24
C CYS A 531 -6.60 14.76 -38.22
N VAL A 532 -6.76 14.07 -39.36
CA VAL A 532 -7.74 12.98 -39.52
C VAL A 532 -7.02 11.64 -39.39
N PHE A 533 -7.32 10.89 -38.33
CA PHE A 533 -6.83 9.53 -38.17
C PHE A 533 -7.38 8.64 -39.30
N ARG A 534 -6.49 7.92 -39.98
CA ARG A 534 -6.86 7.00 -41.06
C ARG A 534 -6.91 5.57 -40.51
N PRO A 535 -8.10 5.01 -40.26
CA PRO A 535 -8.22 3.64 -39.79
C PRO A 535 -7.79 2.67 -40.89
N THR A 536 -6.67 1.98 -40.69
CA THR A 536 -6.18 0.93 -41.60
C THR A 536 -6.24 -0.44 -40.92
N ALA A 537 -6.18 -1.51 -41.71
CA ALA A 537 -6.08 -2.87 -41.16
C ALA A 537 -4.81 -3.07 -40.31
N ALA A 538 -3.71 -2.37 -40.63
CA ALA A 538 -2.49 -2.38 -39.82
C ALA A 538 -2.75 -1.80 -38.42
N TRP A 539 -3.42 -0.64 -38.33
CA TRP A 539 -3.81 -0.03 -37.07
C TRP A 539 -4.75 -0.92 -36.26
N ARG A 540 -5.76 -1.48 -36.91
CA ARG A 540 -6.71 -2.38 -36.24
C ARG A 540 -6.00 -3.59 -35.64
N ARG A 541 -5.16 -4.29 -36.41
CA ARG A 541 -4.35 -5.41 -35.90
C ARG A 541 -3.52 -5.01 -34.69
N LYS A 542 -2.84 -3.86 -34.77
CA LYS A 542 -1.91 -3.43 -33.74
C LYS A 542 -2.63 -3.07 -32.44
N LEU A 543 -3.70 -2.29 -32.51
CA LEU A 543 -4.47 -1.86 -31.35
C LEU A 543 -5.27 -3.00 -30.72
N ALA A 544 -5.82 -3.90 -31.53
CA ALA A 544 -6.54 -5.08 -31.03
C ALA A 544 -5.65 -6.01 -30.19
N GLY A 545 -4.34 -6.07 -30.49
CA GLY A 545 -3.36 -6.83 -29.70
C GLY A 545 -2.66 -6.03 -28.60
N LEU A 546 -3.02 -4.76 -28.38
CA LEU A 546 -2.41 -3.91 -27.36
C LEU A 546 -3.28 -3.93 -26.10
N HIS A 547 -2.93 -4.80 -25.15
CA HIS A 547 -3.72 -5.03 -23.93
C HIS A 547 -3.25 -4.19 -22.74
N SER A 548 -1.95 -3.91 -22.67
CA SER A 548 -1.34 -3.09 -21.62
C SER A 548 -0.18 -2.28 -22.19
N LEU A 549 0.26 -1.29 -21.41
CA LEU A 549 1.52 -0.60 -21.66
C LEU A 549 2.56 -1.11 -20.67
N THR A 550 3.81 -1.12 -21.08
CA THR A 550 4.93 -1.49 -20.21
C THR A 550 5.65 -0.24 -19.74
N THR A 551 5.90 -0.12 -18.44
CA THR A 551 6.73 0.93 -17.86
C THR A 551 8.19 0.69 -18.21
N LYS A 552 9.05 1.68 -17.92
CA LYS A 552 10.49 1.54 -18.12
C LYS A 552 11.09 0.43 -17.23
N GLU A 553 10.50 0.25 -16.06
CA GLU A 553 10.85 -0.75 -15.05
C GLU A 553 10.33 -2.16 -15.40
N GLY A 554 9.58 -2.31 -16.50
CA GLY A 554 9.06 -3.59 -16.98
C GLY A 554 7.69 -3.98 -16.40
N GLU A 555 7.03 -3.07 -15.67
CA GLU A 555 5.71 -3.32 -15.11
C GLU A 555 4.61 -3.11 -16.15
N SER A 556 3.57 -3.93 -16.10
CA SER A 556 2.43 -3.85 -17.02
C SER A 556 1.31 -3.00 -16.40
N VAL A 557 0.91 -1.91 -17.08
CA VAL A 557 -0.17 -1.02 -16.64
C VAL A 557 -1.33 -1.00 -17.64
N SER A 558 -2.55 -0.80 -17.15
CA SER A 558 -3.76 -0.69 -17.98
C SER A 558 -3.71 0.54 -18.88
N ILE A 559 -4.27 0.44 -20.09
CA ILE A 559 -4.41 1.57 -21.01
C ILE A 559 -5.61 2.40 -20.59
N ASN A 560 -5.36 3.62 -20.13
CA ASN A 560 -6.39 4.53 -19.64
C ASN A 560 -6.80 5.56 -20.69
N GLY A 561 -5.97 5.80 -21.70
CA GLY A 561 -6.27 6.73 -22.77
C GLY A 561 -5.60 6.40 -24.10
N VAL A 562 -6.32 6.70 -25.18
CA VAL A 562 -5.88 6.58 -26.58
C VAL A 562 -6.44 7.77 -27.35
N MET A 563 -5.60 8.45 -28.12
CA MET A 563 -6.03 9.60 -28.90
C MET A 563 -5.19 9.79 -30.16
N ALA A 564 -5.81 10.34 -31.21
CA ALA A 564 -5.10 10.75 -32.41
C ALA A 564 -4.47 12.13 -32.21
N VAL A 565 -3.19 12.26 -32.55
CA VAL A 565 -2.42 13.50 -32.40
C VAL A 565 -1.70 13.87 -33.70
N ALA A 566 -1.68 15.16 -34.00
CA ALA A 566 -0.84 15.70 -35.06
C ALA A 566 0.59 15.82 -34.54
N ILE A 567 1.56 15.36 -35.33
CA ILE A 567 2.98 15.46 -35.00
C ILE A 567 3.68 16.33 -36.03
N PRO A 568 4.47 17.35 -35.62
CA PRO A 568 5.24 18.16 -36.54
C PRO A 568 6.15 17.31 -37.43
N GLY A 569 6.07 17.52 -38.74
CA GLY A 569 6.87 16.78 -39.74
C GLY A 569 6.25 15.46 -40.21
N GLU A 570 5.16 14.99 -39.57
CA GLU A 570 4.45 13.79 -39.99
C GLU A 570 3.23 14.12 -40.86
N GLN A 571 3.03 13.39 -41.96
CA GLN A 571 1.89 13.62 -42.86
C GLN A 571 0.58 12.98 -42.35
N ASN A 572 0.68 11.95 -41.50
CA ASN A 572 -0.46 11.23 -40.94
C ASN A 572 -0.54 11.44 -39.43
N CYS A 573 -1.75 11.38 -38.85
CA CYS A 573 -1.88 11.36 -37.40
C CYS A 573 -1.12 10.19 -36.79
N ALA A 574 -0.43 10.45 -35.69
CA ALA A 574 0.06 9.43 -34.78
C ALA A 574 -1.02 9.09 -33.74
N LEU A 575 -0.82 8.03 -32.97
CA LEU A 575 -1.63 7.74 -31.78
C LEU A 575 -0.80 7.98 -30.52
N LEU A 576 -1.36 8.71 -29.56
CA LEU A 576 -0.83 8.83 -28.21
C LEU A 576 -1.62 7.89 -27.29
N THR A 577 -0.92 7.07 -26.51
CA THR A 577 -1.53 6.18 -25.52
C THR A 577 -0.87 6.36 -24.16
N TRP A 578 -1.66 6.33 -23.09
CA TRP A 578 -1.14 6.39 -21.72
C TRP A 578 -1.94 5.48 -20.79
N GLY A 579 -1.33 5.14 -19.66
CA GLY A 579 -1.85 4.14 -18.74
C GLY A 579 -1.22 4.21 -17.35
N GLY A 580 -1.84 3.53 -16.40
CA GLY A 580 -1.43 3.51 -14.99
C GLY A 580 -2.12 4.57 -14.12
N SER A 581 -1.64 4.75 -12.89
CA SER A 581 -2.26 5.64 -11.89
C SER A 581 -1.32 6.77 -11.49
N ALA A 582 -1.89 7.94 -11.21
CA ALA A 582 -1.18 9.06 -10.59
C ALA A 582 -0.85 8.82 -9.10
N GLY A 583 -1.34 7.72 -8.50
CA GLY A 583 -1.16 7.38 -7.09
C GLY A 583 -2.36 7.78 -6.25
N GLY A 584 -2.12 8.19 -5.01
CA GLY A 584 -3.14 8.65 -4.07
C GLY A 584 -3.52 7.62 -3.01
N ARG A 585 -4.67 7.84 -2.35
CA ARG A 585 -5.22 6.90 -1.38
C ARG A 585 -6.05 5.84 -2.06
N LEU A 586 -5.79 4.59 -1.74
CA LEU A 586 -6.74 3.53 -2.00
C LEU A 586 -7.78 3.55 -0.86
N TYR A 587 -9.04 3.76 -1.21
CA TYR A 587 -10.15 3.39 -0.33
C TYR A 587 -10.20 1.87 -0.34
N ILE A 588 -9.87 1.28 0.80
CA ILE A 588 -10.06 -0.12 1.04
C ILE A 588 -11.07 -0.17 2.18
N ASP A 589 -12.36 -0.38 1.89
CA ASP A 589 -13.29 -0.90 2.90
C ASP A 589 -13.03 -2.41 2.96
N ASP A 590 -11.93 -2.80 3.60
CA ASP A 590 -11.68 -4.22 3.85
C ASP A 590 -12.52 -4.61 5.07
N ASP A 591 -13.54 -5.43 4.81
CA ASP A 591 -14.28 -6.18 5.82
C ASP A 591 -13.31 -7.16 6.52
N SER A 592 -12.71 -6.69 7.63
CA SER A 592 -11.77 -7.48 8.42
C SER A 592 -12.42 -8.08 9.66
N PHE A 593 -11.71 -9.04 10.28
CA PHE A 593 -12.18 -9.72 11.50
C PHE A 593 -12.38 -8.79 12.70
N GLU A 594 -11.77 -7.61 12.66
CA GLU A 594 -11.85 -6.58 13.70
C GLU A 594 -12.69 -5.35 13.29
N GLY A 595 -13.38 -5.39 12.13
CA GLY A 595 -14.23 -4.31 11.62
C GLY A 595 -13.74 -3.69 10.30
N THR A 596 -14.47 -2.70 9.79
CA THR A 596 -14.12 -2.00 8.54
C THR A 596 -12.89 -1.11 8.73
N ARG A 597 -11.76 -1.46 8.09
CA ARG A 597 -10.56 -0.61 8.11
C ARG A 597 -10.72 0.52 7.09
N ARG A 598 -10.29 1.75 7.41
CA ARG A 598 -10.33 2.88 6.45
C ARG A 598 -8.99 3.62 6.34
N PHE A 599 -8.56 3.80 5.08
CA PHE A 599 -7.45 4.58 4.52
C PHE A 599 -6.02 3.98 4.54
N THR A 600 -5.41 3.84 3.36
CA THR A 600 -3.95 3.69 3.20
C THR A 600 -3.21 5.04 3.30
N PRO A 601 -1.88 5.06 3.48
CA PRO A 601 -1.06 6.25 3.17
C PRO A 601 -1.21 6.67 1.70
N CYS A 602 -0.90 7.94 1.38
CA CYS A 602 -0.81 8.40 0.00
C CYS A 602 0.39 7.72 -0.69
N ALA A 603 0.14 6.95 -1.75
CA ALA A 603 1.17 6.28 -2.52
C ALA A 603 1.51 7.05 -3.80
N ASP A 604 2.74 6.91 -4.27
CA ASP A 604 3.18 7.45 -5.55
C ASP A 604 2.54 6.69 -6.73
N GLY A 605 2.39 7.39 -7.86
CA GLY A 605 1.82 6.83 -9.08
C GLY A 605 2.81 6.00 -9.89
N ILE A 606 2.28 5.02 -10.62
CA ILE A 606 3.00 4.21 -11.61
C ILE A 606 2.25 4.36 -12.93
N TYR A 607 2.89 4.97 -13.93
CA TYR A 607 2.27 5.29 -15.21
C TYR A 607 3.27 5.37 -16.36
N THR A 608 2.76 5.30 -17.59
CA THR A 608 3.59 5.34 -18.80
C THR A 608 2.83 5.96 -19.98
N THR A 609 3.57 6.51 -20.93
CA THR A 609 3.04 7.18 -22.13
C THR A 609 3.84 6.75 -23.37
N SER A 610 3.15 6.48 -24.47
CA SER A 610 3.78 6.07 -25.74
C SER A 610 3.11 6.73 -26.95
N ILE A 611 3.93 7.09 -27.94
CA ILE A 611 3.48 7.56 -29.26
C ILE A 611 3.63 6.41 -30.26
N TRP A 612 2.64 6.21 -31.11
CA TRP A 612 2.62 5.20 -32.16
C TRP A 612 2.58 5.86 -33.53
N LEU A 613 3.52 5.49 -34.39
CA LEU A 613 3.71 6.05 -35.72
C LEU A 613 3.54 4.97 -36.79
N LEU A 614 2.87 5.32 -37.89
CA LEU A 614 2.74 4.46 -39.05
C LEU A 614 3.82 4.79 -40.09
N SER A 615 4.67 3.82 -40.42
CA SER A 615 5.66 3.90 -41.50
C SER A 615 5.43 2.77 -42.50
N GLY A 616 4.81 3.08 -43.63
CA GLY A 616 4.30 2.08 -44.58
C GLY A 616 3.19 1.23 -43.94
N GLU A 617 3.40 -0.08 -43.82
CA GLU A 617 2.52 -1.00 -43.08
C GLU A 617 2.99 -1.29 -41.64
N GLN A 618 4.16 -0.77 -41.24
CA GLN A 618 4.72 -1.02 -39.91
C GLN A 618 4.29 0.08 -38.93
N ILE A 619 3.93 -0.34 -37.70
CA ILE A 619 3.59 0.59 -36.61
C ILE A 619 4.63 0.47 -35.52
N ASN A 620 5.35 1.56 -35.29
CA ASN A 620 6.42 1.66 -34.30
C ASN A 620 5.93 2.48 -33.10
N SER A 621 6.34 2.10 -31.89
CA SER A 621 6.08 2.85 -30.66
C SER A 621 7.34 3.54 -30.15
N VAL A 622 7.16 4.74 -29.62
CA VAL A 622 8.20 5.52 -28.94
C VAL A 622 7.70 5.87 -27.54
N LEU A 623 8.34 5.27 -26.53
CA LEU A 623 8.10 5.59 -25.12
C LEU A 623 8.45 7.06 -24.85
N GLN A 624 7.58 7.76 -24.13
CA GLN A 624 7.81 9.15 -23.72
C GLN A 624 8.26 9.17 -22.26
N GLU A 625 9.41 9.77 -21.99
CA GLU A 625 10.00 9.86 -20.64
C GLU A 625 9.92 11.28 -20.07
N GLY A 626 9.91 11.37 -18.73
CA GLY A 626 9.97 12.64 -18.01
C GLY A 626 8.68 13.47 -18.09
N LEU A 627 7.56 12.82 -18.39
CA LEU A 627 6.25 13.47 -18.39
C LEU A 627 5.56 13.28 -17.04
N PRO A 628 4.84 14.29 -16.52
CA PRO A 628 3.88 14.11 -15.45
C PRO A 628 2.70 13.23 -15.91
N PHE A 629 1.88 12.77 -14.97
CA PHE A 629 0.66 12.03 -15.30
C PHE A 629 -0.23 12.89 -16.22
N LEU A 630 -0.54 12.36 -17.41
CA LEU A 630 -1.25 13.14 -18.44
C LEU A 630 -2.70 13.43 -18.08
N GLY A 631 -3.39 12.50 -17.41
CA GLY A 631 -4.83 12.62 -17.18
C GLY A 631 -5.64 12.81 -18.48
N GLY A 632 -6.76 13.52 -18.39
CA GLY A 632 -7.55 13.93 -19.55
C GLY A 632 -6.87 15.00 -20.41
N MET A 633 -6.45 14.64 -21.63
CA MET A 633 -5.79 15.56 -22.57
C MET A 633 -6.79 16.31 -23.46
N THR A 634 -6.74 17.64 -23.48
CA THR A 634 -7.61 18.53 -24.26
C THR A 634 -6.80 19.44 -25.18
N LEU A 635 -7.13 19.50 -26.46
CA LEU A 635 -6.47 20.40 -27.41
C LEU A 635 -6.96 21.84 -27.20
N ILE A 636 -6.01 22.76 -27.11
CA ILE A 636 -6.26 24.19 -27.04
C ILE A 636 -5.38 24.93 -28.04
N ARG A 637 -5.87 26.08 -28.51
CA ARG A 637 -5.10 27.01 -29.34
C ARG A 637 -4.90 28.31 -28.60
N ASP A 638 -3.68 28.82 -28.65
CA ASP A 638 -3.38 30.20 -28.29
C ASP A 638 -3.70 31.10 -29.49
N THR A 639 -4.68 31.98 -29.36
CA THR A 639 -5.10 32.90 -30.42
C THR A 639 -4.08 34.01 -30.70
N ASN A 640 -3.10 34.20 -29.82
CA ASN A 640 -2.09 35.24 -29.95
C ASN A 640 -1.01 34.90 -31.00
N ASP A 641 -0.49 33.68 -30.98
CA ASP A 641 0.53 33.19 -31.92
C ASP A 641 0.01 32.09 -32.86
N GLY A 642 -1.17 31.55 -32.60
CA GLY A 642 -1.75 30.44 -33.35
C GLY A 642 -1.20 29.07 -32.95
N GLU A 643 -0.33 29.00 -31.95
CA GLU A 643 0.29 27.77 -31.47
C GLU A 643 -0.70 26.88 -30.73
N HIS A 644 -0.39 25.60 -30.71
CA HIS A 644 -1.27 24.57 -30.19
C HIS A 644 -0.65 23.81 -29.04
N TYR A 645 -1.47 23.59 -28.02
CA TYR A 645 -1.06 22.92 -26.81
C TYR A 645 -2.10 21.87 -26.42
N TRP A 646 -1.63 20.83 -25.74
CA TRP A 646 -2.50 19.88 -25.08
C TRP A 646 -2.52 20.20 -23.60
N LEU A 647 -3.69 20.45 -23.03
CA LEU A 647 -3.89 20.65 -21.60
C LEU A 647 -4.25 19.31 -20.95
N GLY A 648 -3.48 18.88 -19.96
CA GLY A 648 -3.72 17.68 -19.16
C GLY A 648 -3.44 17.90 -17.67
N GLY A 649 -3.41 16.81 -16.91
CA GLY A 649 -3.30 16.81 -15.44
C GLY A 649 -4.64 17.04 -14.74
N ASN A 650 -4.61 17.68 -13.56
CA ASN A 650 -5.78 17.98 -12.72
C ASN A 650 -6.61 16.77 -12.24
N GLU A 651 -5.96 15.62 -12.06
CA GLU A 651 -6.60 14.37 -11.64
C GLU A 651 -6.69 14.27 -10.12
N SER A 652 -7.86 13.83 -9.63
CA SER A 652 -8.13 13.68 -8.19
C SER A 652 -7.38 12.50 -7.59
N LEU A 653 -6.66 12.74 -6.50
CA LEU A 653 -5.94 11.72 -5.71
C LEU A 653 -6.69 11.42 -4.39
N GLY A 654 -8.00 11.73 -4.33
CA GLY A 654 -8.80 11.63 -3.12
C GLY A 654 -8.41 12.67 -2.07
N SER A 655 -8.26 12.27 -0.81
CA SER A 655 -7.79 13.18 0.25
C SER A 655 -6.29 13.51 0.16
N CYS A 656 -5.57 13.02 -0.85
CA CYS A 656 -4.19 13.39 -1.14
C CYS A 656 -4.06 14.64 -2.04
N GLY A 657 -5.18 15.25 -2.43
CA GLY A 657 -5.18 16.43 -3.32
C GLY A 657 -5.37 16.05 -4.78
N GLN A 658 -4.74 16.80 -5.69
CA GLN A 658 -4.86 16.64 -7.14
C GLN A 658 -3.50 16.81 -7.82
N THR A 659 -3.31 16.18 -8.99
CA THR A 659 -2.12 16.46 -9.82
C THR A 659 -2.22 17.87 -10.41
N PRO A 660 -1.13 18.66 -10.49
CA PRO A 660 -1.20 20.00 -11.08
C PRO A 660 -1.55 19.95 -12.59
N PRO A 661 -2.19 21.00 -13.14
CA PRO A 661 -2.42 21.10 -14.58
C PRO A 661 -1.10 21.30 -15.32
N ALA A 662 -1.01 20.77 -16.55
CA ALA A 662 0.18 20.89 -17.39
C ALA A 662 -0.19 21.10 -18.86
N LEU A 663 0.58 21.95 -19.54
CA LEU A 663 0.55 22.09 -20.99
C LEU A 663 1.62 21.22 -21.63
N PHE A 664 1.24 20.53 -22.70
CA PHE A 664 2.13 19.68 -23.47
C PHE A 664 2.20 20.13 -24.92
N ARG A 665 3.38 20.00 -25.51
CA ARG A 665 3.63 20.31 -26.92
C ARG A 665 4.53 19.25 -27.54
N PHE A 666 4.33 18.97 -28.83
CA PHE A 666 5.26 18.15 -29.60
C PHE A 666 6.43 18.99 -30.10
N GLU A 667 7.65 18.52 -29.83
CA GLU A 667 8.87 19.17 -30.30
C GLU A 667 9.59 18.27 -31.30
N ALA A 668 10.02 18.86 -32.42
CA ALA A 668 10.85 18.18 -33.40
C ALA A 668 12.25 17.97 -32.80
N ASP A 669 12.70 16.72 -32.72
CA ASP A 669 14.08 16.40 -32.30
C ASP A 669 14.89 16.09 -33.57
N ASN A 670 16.01 16.78 -33.78
CA ASN A 670 16.80 16.82 -35.01
C ASN A 670 17.18 15.42 -35.52
N GLY A 671 16.33 14.81 -36.35
CA GLY A 671 16.51 13.46 -36.91
C GLY A 671 15.93 12.30 -36.10
N LYS A 672 15.14 12.55 -35.04
CA LYS A 672 14.40 11.55 -34.26
C LYS A 672 12.89 11.78 -34.32
N ALA A 673 12.10 10.79 -33.93
CA ALA A 673 10.65 10.94 -33.78
C ALA A 673 10.34 12.07 -32.77
N ALA A 674 9.38 12.93 -33.09
CA ALA A 674 9.01 14.06 -32.24
C ALA A 674 8.64 13.60 -30.82
N ALA A 675 9.12 14.34 -29.83
CA ALA A 675 8.88 14.04 -28.42
C ALA A 675 7.75 14.92 -27.88
N LEU A 676 6.86 14.32 -27.09
CA LEU A 676 5.92 15.09 -26.27
C LEU A 676 6.70 15.65 -25.07
N ARG A 677 6.58 16.96 -24.83
CA ARG A 677 7.19 17.63 -23.70
C ARG A 677 6.13 18.36 -22.88
N ALA A 678 6.21 18.22 -21.56
CA ALA A 678 5.49 19.09 -20.65
C ALA A 678 6.22 20.42 -20.57
N LEU A 679 5.48 21.51 -20.75
CA LEU A 679 5.99 22.85 -20.51
C LEU A 679 6.16 23.05 -19.01
N GLN A 680 7.23 23.75 -18.63
CA GLN A 680 7.40 24.20 -17.26
C GLN A 680 6.27 25.16 -16.88
N GLN A 681 5.93 25.23 -15.58
CA GLN A 681 4.89 26.15 -15.09
C GLN A 681 5.21 27.61 -15.45
N THR A 682 6.49 28.00 -15.42
CA THR A 682 7.03 29.30 -15.86
C THR A 682 6.89 29.61 -17.35
N HIS A 683 6.48 28.66 -18.19
CA HIS A 683 6.41 28.92 -19.64
C HIS A 683 5.38 30.02 -19.94
N PRO A 684 5.66 31.01 -20.82
CA PRO A 684 4.75 32.14 -21.07
C PRO A 684 3.32 31.74 -21.46
N ALA A 685 3.16 30.64 -22.20
CA ALA A 685 1.84 30.10 -22.53
C ALA A 685 1.10 29.50 -21.31
N MET A 686 1.83 28.85 -20.39
CA MET A 686 1.24 28.29 -19.17
C MET A 686 0.80 29.41 -18.22
N GLU A 687 1.67 30.39 -17.98
CA GLU A 687 1.34 31.58 -17.19
C GLU A 687 0.15 32.35 -17.77
N ALA A 688 0.09 32.49 -19.10
CA ALA A 688 -1.02 33.17 -19.75
C ALA A 688 -2.34 32.39 -19.64
N LEU A 689 -2.31 31.05 -19.72
CA LEU A 689 -3.48 30.21 -19.52
C LEU A 689 -3.99 30.33 -18.07
N LEU A 690 -3.10 30.12 -17.10
CA LEU A 690 -3.42 30.25 -15.68
C LEU A 690 -3.97 31.66 -15.36
N SER A 691 -3.45 32.69 -16.03
CA SER A 691 -3.94 34.07 -15.88
C SER A 691 -5.35 34.28 -16.45
N GLN A 692 -5.62 33.79 -17.67
CA GLN A 692 -6.97 33.78 -18.24
C GLN A 692 -7.97 33.11 -17.28
N CYS A 693 -7.54 32.04 -16.62
CA CYS A 693 -8.37 31.23 -15.73
C CYS A 693 -8.42 31.74 -14.29
N LYS A 694 -7.67 32.81 -13.99
CA LYS A 694 -7.54 33.38 -12.65
C LYS A 694 -7.18 32.33 -11.61
N GLY A 695 -6.28 31.40 -11.96
CA GLY A 695 -5.83 30.32 -11.08
C GLY A 695 -6.86 29.23 -10.75
N LYS A 696 -8.05 29.28 -11.34
CA LYS A 696 -9.06 28.21 -11.22
C LYS A 696 -8.80 27.11 -12.24
N ASP A 697 -9.58 26.02 -12.15
CA ASP A 697 -9.55 24.90 -13.10
C ASP A 697 -9.40 25.39 -14.55
N PRO A 698 -8.23 25.12 -15.19
CA PRO A 698 -7.92 25.60 -16.52
C PRO A 698 -8.87 25.11 -17.62
N LEU A 699 -9.71 24.09 -17.38
CA LEU A 699 -10.73 23.68 -18.35
C LEU A 699 -12.00 24.53 -18.25
N ALA A 700 -12.35 25.03 -17.06
CA ALA A 700 -13.61 25.74 -16.82
C ALA A 700 -13.64 27.16 -17.42
N CYS A 701 -12.47 27.73 -17.71
CA CYS A 701 -12.25 29.10 -18.18
C CYS A 701 -12.05 29.23 -19.70
N LEU A 702 -12.02 28.12 -20.45
CA LEU A 702 -11.75 28.13 -21.90
C LEU A 702 -12.98 28.46 -22.76
N GLY A 703 -14.11 28.79 -22.12
CA GLY A 703 -15.40 29.04 -22.78
C GLY A 703 -16.14 27.77 -23.17
N ALA A 704 -17.40 27.90 -23.59
CA ALA A 704 -18.15 26.78 -24.16
C ALA A 704 -17.64 26.51 -25.59
N PRO A 705 -17.47 25.23 -26.00
CA PRO A 705 -17.15 24.92 -27.39
C PRO A 705 -18.25 25.48 -28.31
N PRO A 706 -17.95 25.83 -29.57
CA PRO A 706 -18.99 26.11 -30.54
C PRO A 706 -19.96 24.91 -30.60
N PRO A 707 -21.28 25.12 -30.66
CA PRO A 707 -22.24 24.03 -30.77
C PRO A 707 -22.03 23.34 -32.11
N LEU A 708 -21.58 22.08 -32.10
CA LEU A 708 -21.46 21.25 -33.28
C LEU A 708 -22.40 20.05 -33.19
N GLU A 709 -23.22 19.93 -34.24
CA GLU A 709 -24.02 18.77 -34.58
C GLU A 709 -23.12 17.62 -35.05
N ASP A 710 -22.47 16.90 -34.14
CA ASP A 710 -22.18 15.49 -34.41
C ASP A 710 -21.89 14.70 -33.13
N SER A 711 -22.79 13.78 -32.81
CA SER A 711 -22.87 13.02 -31.56
C SER A 711 -21.79 11.95 -31.35
N VAL A 712 -20.69 11.95 -32.12
CA VAL A 712 -19.78 10.79 -32.23
C VAL A 712 -18.41 10.98 -31.59
N ASN A 713 -17.98 12.18 -31.18
CA ASN A 713 -16.58 12.38 -30.77
C ASN A 713 -16.35 13.38 -29.61
N GLN A 714 -17.26 13.44 -28.64
CA GLN A 714 -16.99 14.12 -27.37
C GLN A 714 -16.25 13.18 -26.41
N ARG A 715 -15.21 13.70 -25.74
CA ARG A 715 -14.48 13.14 -24.58
C ARG A 715 -14.78 11.68 -24.25
N VAL A 716 -13.86 10.77 -24.58
CA VAL A 716 -13.90 9.44 -23.96
C VAL A 716 -13.19 9.53 -22.61
N TYR A 717 -13.94 9.85 -21.56
CA TYR A 717 -13.63 9.36 -20.22
C TYR A 717 -14.36 8.03 -20.06
N PRO A 718 -13.68 6.87 -20.16
CA PRO A 718 -14.22 5.67 -19.58
C PRO A 718 -13.64 5.57 -18.18
N GLU A 719 -14.47 5.77 -17.17
CA GLU A 719 -14.22 5.09 -15.91
C GLU A 719 -13.96 3.60 -16.21
N GLY A 720 -12.88 3.05 -15.66
CA GLY A 720 -12.59 1.61 -15.72
C GLY A 720 -11.93 1.07 -17.01
N GLY A 721 -11.02 1.81 -17.65
CA GLY A 721 -10.06 1.23 -18.61
C GLY A 721 -10.62 0.87 -20.00
N ARG A 722 -11.77 1.41 -20.40
CA ARG A 722 -12.42 1.11 -21.71
C ARG A 722 -12.01 2.03 -22.86
N ALA A 723 -10.94 2.82 -22.71
CA ALA A 723 -10.55 3.85 -23.68
C ALA A 723 -10.25 3.26 -25.07
N MET A 724 -9.55 2.12 -25.12
CA MET A 724 -9.25 1.44 -26.38
C MET A 724 -10.52 0.95 -27.10
N GLY A 725 -11.48 0.39 -26.36
CA GLY A 725 -12.73 -0.12 -26.93
C GLY A 725 -13.58 0.99 -27.54
N HIS A 726 -13.73 2.11 -26.82
CA HIS A 726 -14.41 3.29 -27.34
C HIS A 726 -13.70 3.89 -28.57
N PHE A 727 -12.37 4.00 -28.53
CA PHE A 727 -11.60 4.45 -29.69
C PHE A 727 -11.84 3.55 -30.91
N ALA A 728 -11.85 2.23 -30.70
CA ALA A 728 -12.12 1.26 -31.74
C ALA A 728 -13.54 1.39 -32.32
N ASP A 729 -14.55 1.60 -31.47
CA ASP A 729 -15.94 1.76 -31.89
C ASP A 729 -16.16 3.02 -32.72
N MET A 730 -15.44 4.11 -32.43
CA MET A 730 -15.52 5.33 -33.24
C MET A 730 -14.98 5.12 -34.67
N HIS A 731 -13.99 4.23 -34.84
CA HIS A 731 -13.24 4.09 -36.10
C HIS A 731 -13.56 2.84 -36.91
N TRP A 732 -14.04 1.75 -36.28
CA TRP A 732 -14.30 0.46 -36.92
C TRP A 732 -15.68 -0.11 -36.56
N ASN A 733 -16.69 0.75 -36.37
CA ASN A 733 -18.05 0.32 -36.03
C ASN A 733 -18.68 -0.59 -37.11
N VAL A 734 -18.41 -0.31 -38.39
CA VAL A 734 -18.95 -1.11 -39.50
C VAL A 734 -18.42 -2.53 -39.41
N GLU A 735 -17.12 -2.68 -39.16
CA GLU A 735 -16.47 -3.96 -39.02
C GLU A 735 -16.81 -4.66 -37.71
N ARG A 736 -16.99 -3.92 -36.61
CA ARG A 736 -17.58 -4.46 -35.37
C ARG A 736 -18.91 -5.14 -35.65
N LYS A 737 -19.85 -4.42 -36.28
CA LYS A 737 -21.18 -4.96 -36.63
C LYS A 737 -21.06 -6.14 -37.59
N ALA A 738 -20.17 -6.06 -38.58
CA ALA A 738 -19.91 -7.16 -39.50
C ALA A 738 -19.35 -8.40 -38.79
N PHE A 739 -18.50 -8.23 -37.79
CA PHE A 739 -17.93 -9.33 -36.99
C PHE A 739 -19.01 -10.01 -36.17
N VAL A 740 -19.80 -9.24 -35.41
CA VAL A 740 -20.91 -9.77 -34.60
C VAL A 740 -21.92 -10.48 -35.50
N ASN A 741 -22.29 -9.90 -36.65
CA ASN A 741 -23.20 -10.53 -37.60
C ASN A 741 -22.59 -11.78 -38.25
N ALA A 742 -21.30 -11.78 -38.61
CA ALA A 742 -20.64 -12.97 -39.16
C ALA A 742 -20.51 -14.10 -38.12
N PHE A 743 -20.35 -13.74 -36.85
CA PHE A 743 -20.32 -14.68 -35.73
C PHE A 743 -21.69 -15.28 -35.49
N LEU A 744 -22.72 -14.44 -35.47
CA LEU A 744 -24.11 -14.87 -35.43
C LEU A 744 -24.40 -15.73 -36.65
N ASP A 745 -24.23 -15.30 -37.90
CA ASP A 745 -24.52 -16.13 -39.09
C ASP A 745 -23.62 -17.37 -39.26
N PHE A 746 -22.62 -17.56 -38.41
CA PHE A 746 -21.60 -18.60 -38.48
C PHE A 746 -20.89 -18.67 -39.85
N LYS A 747 -20.18 -17.60 -40.21
CA LYS A 747 -19.38 -17.48 -41.44
C LYS A 747 -17.88 -17.63 -41.13
N PRO A 748 -17.34 -18.86 -40.96
CA PRO A 748 -15.98 -19.07 -40.43
C PRO A 748 -14.86 -18.55 -41.33
N GLU A 749 -15.06 -18.47 -42.65
CA GLU A 749 -14.08 -17.87 -43.58
C GLU A 749 -13.99 -16.35 -43.36
N VAL A 750 -15.13 -15.68 -43.19
CA VAL A 750 -15.20 -14.24 -42.89
C VAL A 750 -14.58 -13.96 -41.54
N LEU A 751 -14.92 -14.74 -40.52
CA LEU A 751 -14.36 -14.59 -39.18
C LEU A 751 -12.83 -14.77 -39.15
N ARG A 752 -12.29 -15.72 -39.93
CA ARG A 752 -10.84 -15.90 -40.08
C ARG A 752 -10.18 -14.71 -40.76
N ALA A 753 -10.78 -14.18 -41.82
CA ALA A 753 -10.28 -12.98 -42.50
C ALA A 753 -10.29 -11.76 -41.56
N MET A 754 -11.40 -11.54 -40.83
CA MET A 754 -11.50 -10.42 -39.89
C MET A 754 -10.50 -10.54 -38.74
N LYS A 755 -10.31 -11.75 -38.19
CA LYS A 755 -9.27 -12.01 -37.18
C LYS A 755 -7.88 -11.67 -37.71
N ALA A 756 -7.57 -12.02 -38.96
CA ALA A 756 -6.29 -11.69 -39.58
C ALA A 756 -6.08 -10.18 -39.79
N GLU A 757 -7.14 -9.38 -39.70
CA GLU A 757 -7.09 -7.93 -39.76
C GLU A 757 -7.30 -7.25 -38.39
N GLY A 758 -7.42 -8.02 -37.30
CA GLY A 758 -7.57 -7.56 -35.92
C GLY A 758 -9.02 -7.52 -35.43
N VAL A 759 -9.27 -8.12 -34.26
CA VAL A 759 -10.57 -8.13 -33.58
C VAL A 759 -10.37 -7.63 -32.16
N PHE A 760 -11.06 -6.55 -31.79
CA PHE A 760 -10.96 -6.01 -30.43
C PHE A 760 -11.67 -6.91 -29.43
N PRO A 761 -11.19 -7.03 -28.18
CA PRO A 761 -11.75 -7.97 -27.23
C PRO A 761 -13.23 -7.74 -26.93
N HIS A 762 -13.66 -6.48 -26.80
CA HIS A 762 -15.07 -6.15 -26.53
C HIS A 762 -16.02 -6.55 -27.66
N TRP A 763 -15.54 -6.73 -28.90
CA TRP A 763 -16.33 -7.31 -29.99
C TRP A 763 -16.61 -8.79 -29.73
N GLY A 764 -15.66 -9.52 -29.14
CA GLY A 764 -15.86 -10.89 -28.66
C GLY A 764 -16.89 -10.96 -27.54
N THR A 765 -16.79 -10.04 -26.58
CA THR A 765 -17.77 -9.88 -25.48
C THR A 765 -19.18 -9.68 -26.02
N GLU A 766 -19.35 -8.75 -26.97
CA GLU A 766 -20.63 -8.45 -27.59
C GLU A 766 -21.15 -9.64 -28.42
N ALA A 767 -20.28 -10.30 -29.19
CA ALA A 767 -20.66 -11.44 -30.00
C ALA A 767 -21.17 -12.61 -29.15
N LEU A 768 -20.53 -12.90 -28.02
CA LEU A 768 -21.00 -13.89 -27.05
C LEU A 768 -22.31 -13.48 -26.39
N SER A 769 -22.43 -12.22 -25.97
CA SER A 769 -23.67 -11.69 -25.36
C SER A 769 -24.85 -11.75 -26.33
N ALA A 770 -24.65 -11.38 -27.60
CA ALA A 770 -25.66 -11.47 -28.65
C ALA A 770 -26.03 -12.93 -28.96
N LEU A 771 -25.05 -13.85 -28.96
CA LEU A 771 -25.29 -15.27 -29.12
C LEU A 771 -26.15 -15.83 -27.97
N SER A 772 -25.84 -15.45 -26.72
CA SER A 772 -26.63 -15.79 -25.54
C SER A 772 -28.08 -15.37 -25.69
N ALA A 773 -28.32 -14.12 -26.11
CA ALA A 773 -29.66 -13.54 -26.30
C ALA A 773 -30.44 -14.10 -27.52
N SER A 774 -29.77 -14.81 -28.43
CA SER A 774 -30.41 -15.33 -29.65
C SER A 774 -31.39 -16.48 -29.39
N GLN A 775 -32.35 -16.67 -30.30
CA GLN A 775 -33.35 -17.77 -30.27
C GLN A 775 -32.84 -19.06 -30.96
N LEU A 776 -31.53 -19.21 -31.12
CA LEU A 776 -30.93 -20.37 -31.76
C LEU A 776 -31.00 -21.61 -30.86
N SER A 777 -31.04 -22.78 -31.48
CA SER A 777 -30.92 -24.05 -30.75
C SER A 777 -29.58 -24.13 -29.99
N LEU A 778 -29.56 -24.89 -28.89
CA LEU A 778 -28.35 -25.10 -28.08
C LEU A 778 -27.18 -25.62 -28.93
N ALA A 779 -27.43 -26.57 -29.83
CA ALA A 779 -26.40 -27.12 -30.71
C ALA A 779 -25.75 -26.03 -31.58
N GLU A 780 -26.56 -25.09 -32.08
CA GLU A 780 -26.07 -24.00 -32.92
C GLU A 780 -25.35 -22.92 -32.11
N LYS A 781 -25.81 -22.63 -30.87
CA LYS A 781 -25.07 -21.76 -29.94
C LYS A 781 -23.69 -22.33 -29.60
N ARG A 782 -23.61 -23.61 -29.23
CA ARG A 782 -22.33 -24.31 -28.94
C ARG A 782 -21.38 -24.26 -30.13
N ARG A 783 -21.89 -24.53 -31.34
CA ARG A 783 -21.10 -24.51 -32.58
C ARG A 783 -20.48 -23.13 -32.85
N ARG A 784 -21.24 -22.05 -32.64
CA ARG A 784 -20.79 -20.66 -32.84
C ARG A 784 -19.78 -20.25 -31.77
N ALA A 785 -20.07 -20.49 -30.50
CA ALA A 785 -19.17 -20.20 -29.38
C ALA A 785 -17.83 -20.94 -29.49
N ALA A 786 -17.84 -22.19 -29.96
CA ALA A 786 -16.63 -22.98 -30.16
C ALA A 786 -15.63 -22.34 -31.12
N TRP A 787 -16.06 -21.46 -32.05
CA TRP A 787 -15.13 -20.73 -32.91
C TRP A 787 -14.27 -19.75 -32.10
N LEU A 788 -14.90 -18.94 -31.24
CA LEU A 788 -14.19 -17.98 -30.40
C LEU A 788 -13.36 -18.70 -29.33
N PHE A 789 -13.91 -19.77 -28.75
CA PHE A 789 -13.23 -20.53 -27.70
C PHE A 789 -11.91 -21.17 -28.17
N ARG A 790 -11.78 -21.50 -29.46
CA ARG A 790 -10.52 -22.03 -30.02
C ARG A 790 -9.37 -21.02 -29.95
N ASP A 791 -9.67 -19.73 -29.87
CA ASP A 791 -8.67 -18.67 -29.75
C ASP A 791 -8.55 -18.21 -28.30
N ARG A 792 -7.64 -18.86 -27.56
CA ARG A 792 -7.43 -18.56 -26.13
C ARG A 792 -7.03 -17.11 -25.86
N ALA A 793 -6.27 -16.49 -26.76
CA ALA A 793 -5.81 -15.12 -26.58
C ALA A 793 -6.96 -14.10 -26.73
N LEU A 794 -7.76 -14.24 -27.79
CA LEU A 794 -8.94 -13.39 -27.98
C LEU A 794 -10.01 -13.67 -26.91
N LEU A 795 -10.20 -14.93 -26.53
CA LEU A 795 -11.15 -15.29 -25.47
C LEU A 795 -10.76 -14.65 -24.14
N GLY A 796 -9.51 -14.83 -23.68
CA GLY A 796 -9.07 -14.34 -22.37
C GLY A 796 -9.22 -12.83 -22.20
N THR A 797 -8.98 -12.08 -23.27
CA THR A 797 -9.10 -10.62 -23.25
C THR A 797 -10.54 -10.12 -23.40
N ALA A 798 -11.46 -10.97 -23.88
CA ALA A 798 -12.87 -10.66 -24.08
C ALA A 798 -13.76 -11.06 -22.88
N LEU A 799 -13.17 -11.57 -21.79
CA LEU A 799 -13.95 -11.98 -20.63
C LEU A 799 -14.39 -10.76 -19.81
N GLU A 800 -15.68 -10.67 -19.55
CA GLU A 800 -16.28 -9.65 -18.69
C GLU A 800 -17.39 -10.29 -17.84
N SER A 801 -17.51 -9.89 -16.57
CA SER A 801 -18.41 -10.52 -15.60
C SER A 801 -19.87 -10.56 -16.06
N GLN A 802 -20.37 -9.46 -16.68
CA GLN A 802 -21.75 -9.39 -17.15
C GLN A 802 -22.02 -10.34 -18.34
N MET A 803 -21.07 -10.46 -19.27
CA MET A 803 -21.18 -11.37 -20.40
C MET A 803 -21.08 -12.83 -19.94
N LEU A 804 -20.16 -13.11 -19.03
CA LEU A 804 -19.95 -14.43 -18.44
C LEU A 804 -21.21 -14.95 -17.74
N ASP A 805 -21.94 -14.09 -17.04
CA ASP A 805 -23.23 -14.44 -16.44
C ASP A 805 -24.25 -14.94 -17.48
N SER A 806 -24.27 -14.34 -18.68
CA SER A 806 -25.17 -14.77 -19.76
C SER A 806 -24.84 -16.16 -20.31
N LEU A 807 -23.57 -16.60 -20.23
CA LEU A 807 -23.15 -17.92 -20.68
C LEU A 807 -23.58 -19.02 -19.71
N VAL A 808 -23.66 -18.72 -18.40
CA VAL A 808 -24.12 -19.65 -17.35
C VAL A 808 -25.53 -20.18 -17.63
N ASP A 809 -26.37 -19.41 -18.32
CA ASP A 809 -27.76 -19.78 -18.61
C ASP A 809 -27.87 -20.99 -19.53
N TRP A 810 -26.98 -21.11 -20.52
CA TRP A 810 -27.15 -22.05 -21.64
C TRP A 810 -25.90 -22.87 -21.99
N LEU A 811 -24.68 -22.44 -21.64
CA LEU A 811 -23.46 -23.14 -22.03
C LEU A 811 -23.28 -24.43 -21.22
N PRO A 812 -23.19 -25.61 -21.86
CA PRO A 812 -23.07 -26.88 -21.15
C PRO A 812 -21.76 -27.01 -20.38
N ARG A 813 -21.80 -27.77 -19.29
CA ARG A 813 -20.67 -28.02 -18.39
C ARG A 813 -19.37 -28.35 -19.14
N GLU A 814 -19.43 -29.19 -20.16
CA GLU A 814 -18.25 -29.70 -20.87
C GLU A 814 -17.50 -28.61 -21.66
N ASP A 815 -18.16 -27.51 -22.02
CA ASP A 815 -17.61 -26.49 -22.91
C ASP A 815 -16.96 -25.31 -22.17
N TRP A 816 -16.88 -25.36 -20.83
CA TRP A 816 -16.33 -24.29 -20.00
C TRP A 816 -14.80 -24.29 -19.86
N GLU A 817 -14.12 -25.38 -20.22
CA GLU A 817 -12.66 -25.51 -20.13
C GLU A 817 -11.90 -24.31 -20.74
N PRO A 818 -12.25 -23.82 -21.95
CA PRO A 818 -11.61 -22.65 -22.54
C PRO A 818 -11.61 -21.41 -21.66
N ILE A 819 -12.73 -21.14 -20.99
CA ILE A 819 -12.93 -19.96 -20.14
C ILE A 819 -12.16 -20.14 -18.83
N ILE A 820 -12.20 -21.35 -18.27
CA ILE A 820 -11.48 -21.71 -17.04
C ILE A 820 -9.97 -21.52 -17.21
N GLU A 821 -9.41 -21.93 -18.34
CA GLU A 821 -7.98 -21.82 -18.62
C GLU A 821 -7.48 -20.38 -18.71
N VAL A 822 -8.30 -19.47 -19.24
CA VAL A 822 -7.85 -18.10 -19.60
C VAL A 822 -8.36 -17.00 -18.67
N GLY A 823 -9.35 -17.29 -17.82
CA GLY A 823 -9.92 -16.33 -16.87
C GLY A 823 -10.10 -16.89 -15.46
N PRO A 824 -9.03 -17.43 -14.82
CA PRO A 824 -9.11 -17.97 -13.46
C PRO A 824 -9.63 -16.96 -12.43
N GLU A 825 -9.39 -15.67 -12.63
CA GLU A 825 -9.85 -14.57 -11.78
C GLU A 825 -11.37 -14.42 -11.74
N TYR A 826 -12.08 -14.85 -12.78
CA TYR A 826 -13.54 -14.79 -12.83
C TYR A 826 -14.21 -16.01 -12.19
N LEU A 827 -13.46 -17.07 -11.88
CA LEU A 827 -14.03 -18.34 -11.44
C LEU A 827 -14.85 -18.22 -10.15
N SER A 828 -14.43 -17.39 -9.19
CA SER A 828 -15.18 -17.19 -7.95
C SER A 828 -16.54 -16.54 -8.21
N SER A 829 -16.58 -15.55 -9.10
CA SER A 829 -17.82 -14.88 -9.51
C SER A 829 -18.72 -15.82 -10.33
N LEU A 830 -18.14 -16.57 -11.26
CA LEU A 830 -18.83 -17.58 -12.08
C LEU A 830 -19.42 -18.71 -11.23
N GLN A 831 -18.69 -19.17 -10.23
CA GLN A 831 -19.18 -20.13 -9.24
C GLN A 831 -20.42 -19.56 -8.54
N TYR A 832 -20.29 -18.38 -7.93
CA TYR A 832 -21.41 -17.72 -7.25
C TYR A 832 -22.63 -17.52 -8.14
N MET A 833 -22.43 -17.16 -9.42
CA MET A 833 -23.53 -16.99 -10.37
C MET A 833 -24.19 -18.32 -10.77
N ALA A 834 -23.40 -19.36 -11.04
CA ALA A 834 -23.92 -20.70 -11.31
C ALA A 834 -24.72 -21.25 -10.13
N GLU A 835 -24.26 -20.99 -8.90
CA GLU A 835 -24.93 -21.30 -7.65
C GLU A 835 -26.29 -20.59 -7.55
N ARG A 836 -26.32 -19.26 -7.74
CA ARG A 836 -27.56 -18.45 -7.74
C ARG A 836 -28.57 -18.89 -8.80
N LYS A 837 -28.10 -19.34 -9.95
CA LYS A 837 -28.93 -19.81 -11.07
C LYS A 837 -29.33 -21.30 -10.96
N GLY A 838 -29.00 -21.97 -9.86
CA GLY A 838 -29.37 -23.36 -9.62
C GLY A 838 -28.62 -24.36 -10.51
N LYS A 839 -27.46 -24.00 -11.06
CA LYS A 839 -26.62 -24.84 -11.93
C LYS A 839 -25.53 -25.54 -11.11
N ALA A 840 -25.92 -26.34 -10.11
CA ALA A 840 -25.01 -26.96 -9.13
C ALA A 840 -23.84 -27.76 -9.77
N VAL A 841 -24.13 -28.50 -10.84
CA VAL A 841 -23.12 -29.28 -11.60
C VAL A 841 -22.06 -28.38 -12.25
N LEU A 842 -22.45 -27.18 -12.69
CA LEU A 842 -21.55 -26.21 -13.29
C LEU A 842 -20.76 -25.43 -12.22
N ALA A 843 -21.43 -25.03 -11.13
CA ALA A 843 -20.79 -24.42 -9.97
C ALA A 843 -19.66 -25.30 -9.41
N CYS A 844 -19.91 -26.61 -9.30
CA CYS A 844 -18.87 -27.56 -8.91
C CYS A 844 -17.69 -27.57 -9.90
N ARG A 845 -17.94 -27.51 -11.21
CA ARG A 845 -16.83 -27.45 -12.18
C ARG A 845 -15.92 -26.24 -11.90
N PHE A 846 -16.48 -25.07 -11.61
CA PHE A 846 -15.69 -23.88 -11.27
C PHE A 846 -14.97 -24.01 -9.93
N SER A 847 -15.63 -24.54 -8.90
CA SER A 847 -15.00 -24.84 -7.60
C SER A 847 -13.80 -25.80 -7.76
N THR A 848 -13.95 -26.85 -8.57
CA THR A 848 -12.86 -27.79 -8.87
C THR A 848 -11.68 -27.09 -9.54
N ALA A 849 -11.95 -26.19 -10.49
CA ALA A 849 -10.90 -25.40 -11.16
C ALA A 849 -10.19 -24.45 -10.20
N LEU A 850 -10.90 -23.89 -9.21
CA LEU A 850 -10.35 -23.10 -8.10
C LEU A 850 -9.61 -23.93 -7.05
N LYS A 851 -9.52 -25.27 -7.22
CA LYS A 851 -9.01 -26.22 -6.21
C LYS A 851 -9.79 -26.14 -4.89
N GLN A 852 -11.04 -25.70 -4.96
CA GLN A 852 -11.96 -25.72 -3.86
C GLN A 852 -12.71 -27.05 -3.85
N VAL A 853 -13.30 -27.37 -2.70
CA VAL A 853 -14.10 -28.58 -2.54
C VAL A 853 -15.41 -28.36 -3.30
N CYS A 854 -15.84 -29.37 -4.06
CA CYS A 854 -17.20 -29.51 -4.55
C CYS A 854 -18.02 -30.36 -3.58
N GLY A 855 -19.34 -30.36 -3.68
CA GLY A 855 -20.10 -31.43 -3.02
C GLY A 855 -21.36 -31.87 -3.69
N PRO A 856 -22.15 -32.84 -3.12
CA PRO A 856 -22.99 -33.70 -3.89
C PRO A 856 -23.90 -32.89 -4.73
N MET A 857 -23.72 -33.18 -5.99
CA MET A 857 -24.71 -33.08 -7.02
C MET A 857 -25.77 -34.12 -6.64
N GLU A 858 -26.99 -33.68 -6.33
CA GLU A 858 -28.16 -34.54 -6.53
C GLU A 858 -28.27 -34.80 -8.04
N GLU A 859 -28.60 -36.04 -8.43
CA GLU A 859 -28.73 -36.49 -9.82
C GLU A 859 -29.77 -35.70 -10.62
#